data_AF-A0A101J2P3-F1
#
_entry.id   AF-A0A101J2P3-F1
#
_cell.length_a   1.000
_cell.length_b   1.000
_cell.length_c   1.000
_cell.angle_alpha   90.00
_cell.angle_beta   90.00
_cell.angle_gamma   90.00
#
_symmetry.space_group_name_H-M   'P 1'
#
loop_
_entity.id
_entity.type
_entity.pdbx_description
1 polymer ?
#
loop_
_entity_poly.entity_id
_entity_poly.type
_entity_poly.pdbx_seq_one_letter_code
_entity_poly.pdbx_strand_id
1 'polypeptide(L)'
;ISITRIEVWVTNRRGDYSQVRNIVALADLGEHRTIHNPRWQPMGAEEIPYNRGNTLYDELTTTYAGIRDIRQGMTLLPGDVVNGTDYEKLENARLLSPAEYSYHPQLGYLSLNMPLQPDEVLAVAFEYSYGGEVYQVGEFSADIGMENSQDALFLKLLKPVSLSPTSPVWDLMMKNIYSLGYGAYNLEADHFRLEITRQSDSAGVYLSYLPGSGIDDELLLRVMQLDRLDERQNPYPDGIFDFLEGYTVDTQQGRIIFPVTEPFGSHLKERIKNETVAARYLFQELYDSTRTVARQLAEKNKYRISGEYRAASEAVISLNAMNVARGSVKVTAGGITLTEGIDYTVDYLSGSVTILNQSLLDAGTPLSVTLEEQTFSQMQRKTLMGVNLLYNFTHDFSLGATLMHYTEKPMTMKTAFGEEATRNLLWGSNLSWKKESVALTNLLNLLPFTDATTPSQLTAELAFAQMIPGHYSSQHAGGYSYLDDFESTTSVIDLRNPYAWSLAATPIDNSATSLFPEGALTNQIENGKNRALLSWYHIDGIFTRKNSPLTPTHIRNDPDQLSDHRVREIYERELFPERELPYGQPATIPVLNLAYYPNERGPYNLDREVDRDGYLLNPSNRWGGITRQLETSDFETANIAYIEFWLMDPFAGDTLANLTGGDLYFHLGEISEDVLRDGKKFFENGLPINGDSSAVEQTIWGLTPRHQSSLYGFDNSLGAEARRLQDVGLNGLNSEQEKQFPTYAQYLEELQPRLSDATLARMREDAHSPINDPAGDRFRHYRGEEQDR
;
A
#
# COMPACT_ATOMS: atom_id res chain seq x y z
N ILE A 1 -24.99 1.85 -25.17
CA ILE A 1 -23.52 1.71 -25.20
C ILE A 1 -23.20 0.26 -24.94
N SER A 2 -22.26 -0.33 -25.69
CA SER A 2 -21.73 -1.66 -25.41
C SER A 2 -20.23 -1.67 -25.71
N ILE A 3 -19.40 -1.81 -24.67
CA ILE A 3 -17.95 -1.96 -24.81
C ILE A 3 -17.66 -3.31 -25.46
N THR A 4 -16.94 -3.29 -26.58
CA THR A 4 -16.60 -4.47 -27.39
C THR A 4 -15.19 -4.97 -27.06
N ARG A 5 -14.27 -4.07 -26.72
CA ARG A 5 -12.88 -4.37 -26.41
C ARG A 5 -12.33 -3.40 -25.38
N ILE A 6 -11.48 -3.88 -24.48
CA ILE A 6 -10.75 -3.06 -23.51
C ILE A 6 -9.35 -3.67 -23.27
N GLU A 7 -8.33 -2.81 -23.24
CA GLU A 7 -6.97 -3.11 -22.79
C GLU A 7 -6.67 -2.24 -21.57
N VAL A 8 -6.18 -2.86 -20.50
CA VAL A 8 -5.89 -2.19 -19.22
C VAL A 8 -4.39 -2.28 -18.95
N TRP A 9 -3.75 -1.14 -18.73
CA TRP A 9 -2.31 -1.02 -18.56
C TRP A 9 -1.97 -0.49 -17.17
N VAL A 10 -0.97 -1.10 -16.55
CA VAL A 10 -0.49 -0.72 -15.21
C VAL A 10 1.03 -0.58 -15.15
N THR A 11 1.54 0.15 -14.16
CA THR A 11 2.98 0.19 -13.86
C THR A 11 3.54 -1.22 -13.63
N ASN A 12 4.67 -1.54 -14.25
CA ASN A 12 5.29 -2.86 -14.13
C ASN A 12 6.29 -2.94 -12.97
N ARG A 13 5.80 -3.35 -11.79
CA ARG A 13 6.67 -3.58 -10.62
C ARG A 13 7.25 -5.00 -10.54
N ARG A 14 6.64 -5.97 -11.21
CA ARG A 14 6.98 -7.40 -11.09
C ARG A 14 8.13 -7.84 -11.99
N GLY A 15 8.60 -6.95 -12.87
CA GLY A 15 9.64 -7.28 -13.84
C GLY A 15 9.20 -8.34 -14.85
N ASP A 16 7.90 -8.39 -15.18
CA ASP A 16 7.38 -9.26 -16.24
C ASP A 16 7.32 -8.46 -17.55
N TYR A 17 8.17 -8.82 -18.51
CA TYR A 17 8.34 -8.11 -19.78
C TYR A 17 7.71 -8.85 -20.97
N SER A 18 6.84 -9.83 -20.72
CA SER A 18 6.24 -10.65 -21.79
C SER A 18 5.29 -9.86 -22.70
N GLN A 19 4.50 -8.93 -22.15
CA GLN A 19 3.58 -8.05 -22.88
C GLN A 19 3.62 -6.62 -22.34
N VAL A 20 4.73 -5.92 -22.64
CA VAL A 20 4.95 -4.55 -22.19
C VAL A 20 5.00 -3.55 -23.36
N ARG A 21 4.56 -2.33 -23.09
CA ARG A 21 4.62 -1.19 -24.02
C ARG A 21 4.97 0.09 -23.27
N ASN A 22 5.56 1.04 -23.98
CA ASN A 22 5.57 2.42 -23.50
C ASN A 22 4.18 3.00 -23.64
N ILE A 23 3.76 3.79 -22.66
CA ILE A 23 2.47 4.46 -22.70
C ILE A 23 2.62 5.92 -22.27
N VAL A 24 1.82 6.78 -22.88
CA VAL A 24 1.53 8.13 -22.40
C VAL A 24 0.04 8.15 -22.08
N ALA A 25 -0.27 8.10 -20.79
CA ALA A 25 -1.62 8.10 -20.28
C ALA A 25 -2.07 9.55 -20.04
N LEU A 26 -3.21 9.94 -20.58
CA LEU A 26 -3.66 11.33 -20.65
C LEU A 26 -5.00 11.48 -19.92
N ALA A 27 -5.11 12.49 -19.06
CA ALA A 27 -6.32 12.77 -18.28
C ALA A 27 -7.50 13.17 -19.17
N ASP A 28 -7.29 14.09 -20.11
CA ASP A 28 -8.36 14.62 -20.97
C ASP A 28 -8.60 13.80 -22.25
N LEU A 29 -7.89 12.68 -22.47
CA LEU A 29 -8.12 11.88 -23.68
C LEU A 29 -9.56 11.36 -23.71
N GLY A 30 -10.24 11.61 -24.82
CA GLY A 30 -11.64 11.23 -24.98
C GLY A 30 -12.64 12.05 -24.18
N GLU A 31 -12.24 13.08 -23.43
CA GLU A 31 -13.20 13.94 -22.72
C GLU A 31 -13.80 14.99 -23.64
N HIS A 32 -15.14 15.05 -23.68
CA HIS A 32 -15.86 16.11 -24.42
C HIS A 32 -16.53 17.11 -23.47
N ARG A 33 -17.16 16.61 -22.38
CA ARG A 33 -17.97 17.44 -21.47
C ARG A 33 -17.14 18.03 -20.32
N THR A 34 -16.18 17.26 -19.80
CA THR A 34 -15.38 17.64 -18.64
C THR A 34 -13.91 17.64 -19.04
N ILE A 35 -13.47 18.70 -19.71
CA ILE A 35 -12.08 18.89 -20.09
C ILE A 35 -11.40 19.71 -18.99
N HIS A 36 -10.36 19.16 -18.37
CA HIS A 36 -9.60 19.82 -17.32
C HIS A 36 -8.71 20.94 -17.87
N ASN A 37 -7.89 20.63 -18.87
CA ASN A 37 -6.93 21.57 -19.40
C ASN A 37 -7.59 22.46 -20.47
N PRO A 38 -7.67 23.79 -20.26
CA PRO A 38 -8.39 24.70 -21.15
C PRO A 38 -7.77 24.80 -22.55
N ARG A 39 -6.55 24.28 -22.74
CA ARG A 39 -5.91 24.16 -24.04
C ARG A 39 -6.72 23.28 -24.99
N TRP A 40 -7.29 22.18 -24.49
CA TRP A 40 -8.05 21.27 -25.32
C TRP A 40 -9.47 21.77 -25.47
N GLN A 41 -9.97 21.77 -26.71
CA GLN A 41 -11.31 22.25 -27.01
C GLN A 41 -12.19 21.07 -27.46
N PRO A 42 -13.47 21.03 -27.07
CA PRO A 42 -14.37 19.98 -27.51
C PRO A 42 -14.51 20.00 -29.03
N MET A 43 -14.54 18.82 -29.63
CA MET A 43 -14.67 18.61 -31.08
C MET A 43 -15.84 17.68 -31.36
N GLY A 44 -16.53 17.90 -32.49
CA GLY A 44 -17.71 17.12 -32.88
C GLY A 44 -19.01 17.59 -32.22
N ALA A 45 -20.13 17.00 -32.64
CA ALA A 45 -21.46 17.31 -32.11
C ALA A 45 -21.94 16.28 -31.07
N GLU A 46 -21.32 15.10 -31.03
CA GLU A 46 -21.68 14.02 -30.11
C GLU A 46 -20.95 14.20 -28.77
N GLU A 47 -21.69 14.42 -27.68
CA GLU A 47 -21.15 14.58 -26.33
C GLU A 47 -20.78 13.22 -25.68
N ILE A 48 -20.03 12.38 -26.40
CA ILE A 48 -19.63 11.03 -25.97
C ILE A 48 -18.10 10.89 -25.96
N PRO A 49 -17.52 9.94 -25.21
CA PRO A 49 -16.07 9.77 -25.19
C PRO A 49 -15.53 9.08 -26.45
N TYR A 50 -14.61 9.70 -27.18
CA TYR A 50 -13.87 9.08 -28.30
C TYR A 50 -12.59 9.89 -28.56
N ASN A 51 -11.59 9.32 -29.25
CA ASN A 51 -10.28 9.96 -29.46
C ASN A 51 -10.38 11.40 -29.99
N ARG A 52 -11.33 11.67 -30.88
CA ARG A 52 -11.59 13.01 -31.45
C ARG A 52 -12.74 13.78 -30.76
N GLY A 53 -13.03 13.45 -29.51
CA GLY A 53 -13.99 14.17 -28.67
C GLY A 53 -13.49 15.58 -28.30
N ASN A 54 -12.17 15.80 -28.37
CA ASN A 54 -11.50 17.08 -28.23
C ASN A 54 -10.26 17.18 -29.14
N THR A 55 -9.57 18.33 -29.11
CA THR A 55 -8.39 18.59 -29.94
C THR A 55 -7.13 17.82 -29.54
N LEU A 56 -7.08 17.20 -28.35
CA LEU A 56 -5.86 16.61 -27.77
C LEU A 56 -5.24 15.54 -28.66
N TYR A 57 -6.03 14.56 -29.11
CA TYR A 57 -5.51 13.43 -29.87
C TYR A 57 -4.94 13.84 -31.24
N ASP A 58 -5.63 14.75 -31.94
CA ASP A 58 -5.16 15.26 -33.23
C ASP A 58 -3.89 16.11 -33.05
N GLU A 59 -3.77 16.91 -31.98
CA GLU A 59 -2.54 17.66 -31.66
C GLU A 59 -1.37 16.72 -31.31
N LEU A 60 -1.61 15.66 -30.52
CA LEU A 60 -0.59 14.68 -30.15
C LEU A 60 -0.06 13.89 -31.35
N THR A 61 -0.92 13.57 -32.32
CA THR A 61 -0.54 12.79 -33.50
C THR A 61 0.07 13.63 -34.62
N THR A 62 -0.08 14.95 -34.59
CA THR A 62 0.42 15.86 -35.63
C THR A 62 1.50 16.81 -35.12
N THR A 63 1.14 17.71 -34.20
CA THR A 63 2.02 18.79 -33.69
C THR A 63 3.05 18.24 -32.73
N TYR A 64 2.63 17.31 -31.86
CA TYR A 64 3.46 16.73 -30.81
C TYR A 64 3.81 15.26 -31.08
N ALA A 65 3.82 14.83 -32.35
CA ALA A 65 4.04 13.43 -32.73
C ALA A 65 5.33 12.80 -32.16
N GLY A 66 6.35 13.63 -31.88
CA GLY A 66 7.60 13.19 -31.25
C GLY A 66 7.43 12.62 -29.84
N ILE A 67 6.31 12.91 -29.15
CA ILE A 67 6.03 12.39 -27.79
C ILE A 67 5.87 10.87 -27.75
N ARG A 68 5.64 10.23 -28.90
CA ARG A 68 5.68 8.77 -29.01
C ARG A 68 7.03 8.20 -28.61
N ASP A 69 8.11 8.95 -28.84
CA ASP A 69 9.40 8.60 -28.25
C ASP A 69 9.42 9.06 -26.79
N ILE A 70 9.12 8.14 -25.87
CA ILE A 70 9.08 8.41 -24.42
C ILE A 70 10.40 8.99 -23.88
N ARG A 71 11.52 8.80 -24.62
CA ARG A 71 12.85 9.28 -24.27
C ARG A 71 13.07 10.76 -24.61
N GLN A 72 12.26 11.35 -25.50
CA GLN A 72 12.32 12.79 -25.82
C GLN A 72 11.58 13.66 -24.78
N GLY A 73 11.34 13.13 -23.58
CA GLY A 73 10.41 13.65 -22.58
C GLY A 73 10.68 15.08 -22.07
N MET A 74 9.60 15.71 -21.61
CA MET A 74 9.44 17.08 -21.07
C MET A 74 9.52 18.26 -22.04
N THR A 75 10.31 18.20 -23.11
CA THR A 75 10.52 19.40 -23.97
C THR A 75 9.52 19.57 -25.11
N LEU A 76 8.78 18.52 -25.45
CA LEU A 76 7.88 18.53 -26.62
C LEU A 76 6.49 19.07 -26.30
N LEU A 77 5.97 18.76 -25.11
CA LEU A 77 4.71 19.32 -24.66
C LEU A 77 4.91 20.75 -24.16
N PRO A 78 3.92 21.63 -24.36
CA PRO A 78 3.98 22.98 -23.86
C PRO A 78 3.87 22.97 -22.32
N GLY A 79 4.44 23.98 -21.66
CA GLY A 79 4.59 24.00 -20.19
C GLY A 79 3.28 24.10 -19.40
N ASP A 80 2.15 24.34 -20.08
CA ASP A 80 0.79 24.30 -19.54
C ASP A 80 0.20 22.87 -19.50
N VAL A 81 0.92 21.86 -20.00
CA VAL A 81 0.59 20.44 -19.88
C VAL A 81 1.55 19.80 -18.89
N VAL A 82 1.07 19.55 -17.67
CA VAL A 82 1.87 19.19 -16.51
C VAL A 82 1.88 17.67 -16.31
N ASN A 83 3.07 17.08 -16.17
CA ASN A 83 3.22 15.68 -15.79
C ASN A 83 2.69 15.44 -14.36
N GLY A 84 2.07 14.28 -14.11
CA GLY A 84 1.43 13.95 -12.83
C GLY A 84 0.01 14.48 -12.68
N THR A 85 -0.38 15.49 -13.46
CA THR A 85 -1.75 16.05 -13.47
C THR A 85 -2.47 15.77 -14.79
N ASP A 86 -1.92 16.28 -15.91
CA ASP A 86 -2.52 16.15 -17.23
C ASP A 86 -2.15 14.83 -17.92
N TYR A 87 -0.96 14.31 -17.63
CA TYR A 87 -0.46 13.08 -18.22
C TYR A 87 0.56 12.36 -17.35
N GLU A 88 0.65 11.05 -17.56
CA GLU A 88 1.66 10.16 -17.00
C GLU A 88 2.41 9.45 -18.11
N LYS A 89 3.74 9.33 -17.95
CA LYS A 89 4.59 8.55 -18.85
C LYS A 89 5.03 7.28 -18.13
N LEU A 90 4.84 6.13 -18.76
CA LEU A 90 5.36 4.86 -18.24
C LEU A 90 6.14 4.12 -19.31
N GLU A 91 7.36 3.76 -18.97
CA GLU A 91 8.17 2.83 -19.75
C GLU A 91 7.82 1.39 -19.32
N ASN A 92 7.71 0.47 -20.28
CA ASN A 92 7.41 -0.95 -20.01
C ASN A 92 6.14 -1.20 -19.16
N ALA A 93 5.07 -0.43 -19.38
CA ALA A 93 3.79 -0.68 -18.75
C ALA A 93 3.26 -2.08 -19.11
N ARG A 94 2.70 -2.78 -18.13
CA ARG A 94 2.22 -4.16 -18.28
C ARG A 94 0.75 -4.16 -18.68
N LEU A 95 0.42 -4.91 -19.72
CA LEU A 95 -0.96 -5.23 -20.06
C LEU A 95 -1.52 -6.22 -19.02
N LEU A 96 -2.64 -5.87 -18.39
CA LEU A 96 -3.36 -6.79 -17.52
C LEU A 96 -4.06 -7.85 -18.35
N SER A 97 -3.98 -9.10 -17.88
CA SER A 97 -4.75 -10.19 -18.47
C SER A 97 -6.24 -10.03 -18.13
N PRO A 98 -7.16 -10.53 -18.98
CA PRO A 98 -8.60 -10.52 -18.69
C PRO A 98 -9.01 -11.27 -17.42
N ALA A 99 -8.11 -12.04 -16.79
CA ALA A 99 -8.35 -12.71 -15.51
C ALA A 99 -7.99 -11.83 -14.29
N GLU A 100 -7.29 -10.71 -14.50
CA GLU A 100 -6.88 -9.79 -13.43
C GLU A 100 -7.89 -8.65 -13.18
N TYR A 101 -8.85 -8.47 -14.08
CA TYR A 101 -9.90 -7.45 -13.98
C TYR A 101 -11.23 -7.95 -14.55
N SER A 102 -12.32 -7.30 -14.14
CA SER A 102 -13.65 -7.41 -14.73
C SER A 102 -14.18 -6.02 -15.08
N TYR A 103 -15.11 -5.93 -16.04
CA TYR A 103 -15.75 -4.66 -16.38
C TYR A 103 -17.20 -4.88 -16.78
N HIS A 104 -18.04 -3.86 -16.63
CA HIS A 104 -19.45 -3.93 -17.03
C HIS A 104 -19.65 -3.32 -18.43
N PRO A 105 -19.97 -4.10 -19.48
CA PRO A 105 -19.97 -3.61 -20.86
C PRO A 105 -20.93 -2.44 -21.16
N GLN A 106 -22.02 -2.33 -20.41
CA GLN A 106 -23.07 -1.33 -20.62
C GLN A 106 -22.88 -0.07 -19.75
N LEU A 107 -22.28 -0.21 -18.56
CA LEU A 107 -22.13 0.86 -17.57
C LEU A 107 -20.71 1.45 -17.58
N GLY A 108 -19.74 0.68 -18.09
CA GLY A 108 -18.39 1.18 -18.34
C GLY A 108 -17.46 1.24 -17.14
N TYR A 109 -17.80 0.62 -16.02
CA TYR A 109 -16.89 0.55 -14.87
C TYR A 109 -15.94 -0.64 -14.94
N LEU A 110 -14.73 -0.43 -14.42
CA LEU A 110 -13.65 -1.41 -14.33
C LEU A 110 -13.42 -1.78 -12.86
N SER A 111 -13.32 -3.08 -12.57
CA SER A 111 -13.00 -3.63 -11.26
C SER A 111 -11.73 -4.45 -11.34
N LEU A 112 -10.74 -4.12 -10.51
CA LEU A 112 -9.50 -4.89 -10.39
C LEU A 112 -9.65 -5.96 -9.31
N ASN A 113 -9.06 -7.13 -9.55
CA ASN A 113 -9.08 -8.23 -8.57
C ASN A 113 -8.12 -8.00 -7.40
N MET A 114 -7.07 -7.21 -7.63
CA MET A 114 -6.11 -6.78 -6.62
C MET A 114 -6.08 -5.26 -6.55
N PRO A 115 -6.03 -4.68 -5.34
CA PRO A 115 -5.84 -3.23 -5.20
C PRO A 115 -4.47 -2.83 -5.74
N LEU A 116 -4.42 -1.70 -6.44
CA LEU A 116 -3.17 -1.08 -6.89
C LEU A 116 -2.45 -0.44 -5.72
N GLN A 117 -1.12 -0.38 -5.80
CA GLN A 117 -0.33 0.42 -4.87
C GLN A 117 -0.58 1.93 -5.11
N PRO A 118 -0.38 2.78 -4.09
CA PRO A 118 -0.66 4.21 -4.22
C PRO A 118 0.15 4.89 -5.33
N ASP A 119 1.36 4.43 -5.61
CA ASP A 119 2.27 4.95 -6.65
C ASP A 119 2.10 4.32 -8.06
N GLU A 120 1.18 3.36 -8.23
CA GLU A 120 0.93 2.72 -9.52
C GLU A 120 -0.03 3.55 -10.40
N VAL A 121 0.29 3.67 -11.68
CA VAL A 121 -0.56 4.33 -12.68
C VAL A 121 -1.49 3.29 -13.30
N LEU A 122 -2.74 3.67 -13.56
CA LEU A 122 -3.73 2.88 -14.28
C LEU A 122 -4.20 3.64 -15.53
N ALA A 123 -4.10 2.99 -16.69
CA ALA A 123 -4.55 3.55 -17.95
C ALA A 123 -5.33 2.51 -18.77
N VAL A 124 -6.22 2.98 -19.65
CA VAL A 124 -7.05 2.10 -20.49
C VAL A 124 -7.12 2.58 -21.93
N ALA A 125 -7.30 1.63 -22.84
CA ALA A 125 -7.86 1.85 -24.17
C ALA A 125 -9.12 0.99 -24.30
N PHE A 126 -10.19 1.55 -24.85
CA PHE A 126 -11.44 0.82 -25.04
C PHE A 126 -12.16 1.22 -26.31
N GLU A 127 -12.93 0.27 -26.83
CA GLU A 127 -13.79 0.41 -27.99
C GLU A 127 -15.22 0.08 -27.57
N TYR A 128 -16.19 0.87 -28.05
CA TYR A 128 -17.60 0.62 -27.77
C TYR A 128 -18.48 0.99 -28.96
N SER A 129 -19.67 0.40 -28.98
CA SER A 129 -20.71 0.73 -29.95
C SER A 129 -21.79 1.64 -29.34
N TYR A 130 -22.16 2.69 -30.08
CA TYR A 130 -23.25 3.60 -29.75
C TYR A 130 -23.96 4.03 -31.04
N GLY A 131 -25.28 3.95 -31.07
CA GLY A 131 -26.06 4.33 -32.26
C GLY A 131 -25.79 3.51 -33.54
N GLY A 132 -25.10 2.36 -33.44
CA GLY A 132 -24.67 1.56 -34.59
C GLY A 132 -23.28 1.94 -35.14
N GLU A 133 -22.65 2.96 -34.59
CA GLU A 133 -21.27 3.35 -34.89
C GLU A 133 -20.31 2.83 -33.80
N VAL A 134 -19.04 2.65 -34.18
CA VAL A 134 -17.97 2.20 -33.29
C VAL A 134 -17.09 3.39 -32.94
N TYR A 135 -16.87 3.59 -31.64
CA TYR A 135 -16.04 4.64 -31.08
C TYR A 135 -14.89 4.02 -30.30
N GLN A 136 -13.73 4.68 -30.33
CA GLN A 136 -12.52 4.24 -29.66
C GLN A 136 -11.94 5.38 -28.83
N VAL A 137 -11.48 5.07 -27.62
CA VAL A 137 -10.70 5.95 -26.73
C VAL A 137 -9.38 5.25 -26.42
N GLY A 138 -8.27 5.96 -26.62
CA GLY A 138 -6.93 5.39 -26.57
C GLY A 138 -6.54 4.64 -27.85
N GLU A 139 -5.35 4.06 -27.81
CA GLU A 139 -4.76 3.25 -28.88
C GLU A 139 -4.54 1.82 -28.38
N PHE A 140 -4.96 0.83 -29.16
CA PHE A 140 -4.68 -0.57 -28.82
C PHE A 140 -3.28 -0.97 -29.24
N SER A 141 -2.72 -1.97 -28.56
CA SER A 141 -1.42 -2.58 -28.90
C SER A 141 -1.30 -3.05 -30.35
N ALA A 142 -2.43 -3.37 -31.01
CA ALA A 142 -2.52 -3.82 -32.39
C ALA A 142 -2.60 -2.68 -33.42
N ASP A 143 -2.96 -1.46 -33.00
CA ASP A 143 -3.11 -0.31 -33.89
C ASP A 143 -1.75 0.23 -34.33
N ILE A 144 -0.75 0.11 -33.44
CA ILE A 144 0.65 0.42 -33.72
C ILE A 144 1.37 -0.90 -34.05
N GLY A 145 1.72 -1.09 -35.33
CA GLY A 145 2.37 -2.31 -35.81
C GLY A 145 3.66 -2.67 -35.03
N MET A 146 4.03 -3.95 -34.99
CA MET A 146 5.18 -4.44 -34.19
C MET A 146 6.52 -3.81 -34.57
N GLU A 147 6.63 -3.23 -35.78
CA GLU A 147 7.82 -2.50 -36.25
C GLU A 147 8.08 -1.22 -35.43
N ASN A 148 7.03 -0.61 -34.85
CA ASN A 148 7.11 0.58 -33.99
C ASN A 148 6.94 0.24 -32.51
N SER A 149 7.43 -0.92 -32.07
CA SER A 149 7.28 -1.41 -30.70
C SER A 149 7.85 -0.52 -29.60
N GLN A 150 8.69 0.44 -29.97
CA GLN A 150 9.31 1.43 -29.09
C GLN A 150 8.45 2.68 -28.88
N ASP A 151 7.49 2.93 -29.77
CA ASP A 151 6.59 4.07 -29.70
C ASP A 151 5.59 3.89 -28.56
N ALA A 152 5.32 4.99 -27.86
CA ALA A 152 4.34 5.02 -26.80
C ALA A 152 2.91 5.02 -27.34
N LEU A 153 2.05 4.22 -26.70
CA LEU A 153 0.61 4.23 -26.92
C LEU A 153 -0.02 5.42 -26.19
N PHE A 154 -0.95 6.11 -26.83
CA PHE A 154 -1.78 7.11 -26.17
C PHE A 154 -2.99 6.44 -25.52
N LEU A 155 -3.09 6.56 -24.19
CA LEU A 155 -4.13 5.88 -23.40
C LEU A 155 -4.89 6.89 -22.54
N LYS A 156 -6.10 6.51 -22.12
CA LYS A 156 -6.87 7.25 -21.12
C LYS A 156 -6.30 6.99 -19.73
N LEU A 157 -5.95 8.04 -19.00
CA LEU A 157 -5.54 7.93 -17.59
C LEU A 157 -6.77 7.74 -16.69
N LEU A 158 -6.74 6.73 -15.82
CA LEU A 158 -7.74 6.50 -14.77
C LEU A 158 -7.20 6.78 -13.37
N LYS A 159 -5.91 6.53 -13.12
CA LYS A 159 -5.22 6.82 -11.85
C LYS A 159 -3.79 7.29 -12.13
N PRO A 160 -3.38 8.52 -11.75
CA PRO A 160 -1.99 8.97 -11.78
C PRO A 160 -1.17 8.39 -10.62
N VAL A 161 0.12 8.69 -10.58
CA VAL A 161 0.99 8.35 -9.43
C VAL A 161 0.47 9.02 -8.15
N SER A 162 0.05 10.29 -8.24
CA SER A 162 -0.45 11.08 -7.11
C SER A 162 -1.95 11.36 -7.27
N LEU A 163 -2.78 10.39 -6.86
CA LEU A 163 -4.25 10.54 -6.90
C LEU A 163 -4.74 11.34 -5.70
N SER A 164 -5.06 12.61 -5.93
CA SER A 164 -5.64 13.53 -4.92
C SER A 164 -7.02 14.03 -5.37
N PRO A 165 -7.85 14.57 -4.45
CA PRO A 165 -9.15 15.15 -4.82
C PRO A 165 -9.08 16.32 -5.81
N THR A 166 -7.93 16.97 -5.94
CA THR A 166 -7.69 18.01 -6.95
C THR A 166 -7.32 17.45 -8.33
N SER A 167 -7.04 16.16 -8.43
CA SER A 167 -6.70 15.49 -9.69
C SER A 167 -7.91 15.45 -10.63
N PRO A 168 -7.73 15.72 -11.93
CA PRO A 168 -8.84 15.73 -12.90
C PRO A 168 -9.54 14.37 -13.06
N VAL A 169 -8.88 13.27 -12.68
CA VAL A 169 -9.44 11.91 -12.79
C VAL A 169 -10.04 11.39 -11.48
N TRP A 170 -10.06 12.20 -10.42
CA TRP A 170 -10.57 11.79 -9.10
C TRP A 170 -12.01 11.28 -9.14
N ASP A 171 -12.85 11.91 -9.97
CA ASP A 171 -14.26 11.58 -10.13
C ASP A 171 -14.49 10.30 -10.95
N LEU A 172 -13.47 9.84 -11.71
CA LEU A 172 -13.54 8.54 -12.40
C LEU A 172 -13.48 7.36 -11.43
N MET A 173 -12.89 7.56 -10.24
CA MET A 173 -12.88 6.55 -9.19
C MET A 173 -14.29 6.40 -8.59
N MET A 174 -14.89 5.23 -8.80
CA MET A 174 -16.18 4.87 -8.21
C MET A 174 -16.06 4.64 -6.70
N LYS A 175 -16.90 5.34 -5.93
CA LYS A 175 -16.94 5.33 -4.46
C LYS A 175 -18.29 4.84 -3.91
N ASN A 176 -19.03 4.11 -4.75
CA ASN A 176 -20.40 3.62 -4.52
C ASN A 176 -20.50 2.08 -4.48
N ILE A 177 -19.36 1.38 -4.46
CA ILE A 177 -19.28 -0.09 -4.40
C ILE A 177 -18.68 -0.50 -3.06
N TYR A 178 -19.40 -1.31 -2.29
CA TYR A 178 -19.03 -1.72 -0.93
C TYR A 178 -18.88 -3.23 -0.85
N SER A 179 -17.74 -3.72 -0.37
CA SER A 179 -17.54 -5.15 -0.13
C SER A 179 -18.26 -5.57 1.17
N LEU A 180 -18.90 -6.74 1.15
CA LEU A 180 -19.50 -7.37 2.33
C LEU A 180 -18.46 -8.00 3.29
N GLY A 181 -17.18 -7.95 2.95
CA GLY A 181 -16.07 -8.41 3.80
C GLY A 181 -15.40 -9.69 3.32
N TYR A 182 -14.45 -10.18 4.12
CA TYR A 182 -13.65 -11.37 3.80
C TYR A 182 -14.51 -12.64 3.89
N GLY A 183 -14.57 -13.41 2.80
CA GLY A 183 -15.29 -14.69 2.75
C GLY A 183 -16.72 -14.62 2.18
N ALA A 184 -17.20 -13.43 1.80
CA ALA A 184 -18.45 -13.28 1.07
C ALA A 184 -18.20 -13.53 -0.43
N TYR A 185 -18.47 -14.76 -0.89
CA TYR A 185 -18.36 -15.15 -2.30
C TYR A 185 -19.57 -15.99 -2.68
N ASN A 186 -19.94 -15.94 -3.97
CA ASN A 186 -21.07 -16.68 -4.52
C ASN A 186 -22.36 -16.46 -3.69
N LEU A 187 -22.73 -15.19 -3.56
CA LEU A 187 -23.94 -14.79 -2.83
C LEU A 187 -25.18 -15.39 -3.48
N GLU A 188 -26.08 -15.91 -2.67
CA GLU A 188 -27.41 -16.32 -3.12
C GLU A 188 -28.43 -15.19 -2.89
N ALA A 189 -29.37 -15.07 -3.82
CA ALA A 189 -30.49 -14.13 -3.67
C ALA A 189 -31.45 -14.56 -2.56
N ASP A 190 -31.56 -15.87 -2.30
CA ASP A 190 -32.44 -16.40 -1.29
C ASP A 190 -31.98 -16.00 0.13
N HIS A 191 -32.93 -15.53 0.94
CA HIS A 191 -32.67 -15.00 2.28
C HIS A 191 -31.63 -13.87 2.36
N PHE A 192 -31.29 -13.22 1.24
CA PHE A 192 -30.42 -12.05 1.26
C PHE A 192 -31.16 -10.87 1.89
N ARG A 193 -30.57 -10.26 2.92
CA ARG A 193 -31.10 -9.07 3.57
C ARG A 193 -30.02 -8.01 3.68
N LEU A 194 -30.35 -6.79 3.30
CA LEU A 194 -29.48 -5.63 3.45
C LEU A 194 -30.28 -4.49 4.08
N GLU A 195 -29.71 -3.86 5.09
CA GLU A 195 -30.24 -2.68 5.74
C GLU A 195 -29.19 -1.57 5.74
N ILE A 196 -29.63 -0.36 5.42
CA ILE A 196 -28.83 0.85 5.55
C ILE A 196 -29.39 1.66 6.71
N THR A 197 -28.55 1.93 7.69
CA THR A 197 -28.93 2.69 8.88
C THR A 197 -28.00 3.86 9.12
N ARG A 198 -28.48 4.89 9.81
CA ARG A 198 -27.67 6.02 10.27
C ARG A 198 -27.81 6.19 11.78
N GLN A 199 -26.71 6.43 12.48
CA GLN A 199 -26.74 6.74 13.90
C GLN A 199 -27.43 8.10 14.15
N SER A 200 -28.41 8.13 15.04
CA SER A 200 -29.11 9.35 15.46
C SER A 200 -28.42 10.00 16.65
N ASP A 201 -28.12 11.30 16.53
CA ASP A 201 -27.44 12.07 17.59
C ASP A 201 -28.33 12.27 18.83
N SER A 202 -29.65 12.32 18.66
CA SER A 202 -30.59 12.55 19.76
C SER A 202 -30.95 11.28 20.51
N ALA A 203 -31.03 10.14 19.81
CA ALA A 203 -31.49 8.88 20.36
C ALA A 203 -30.36 7.87 20.62
N GLY A 204 -29.16 8.08 20.05
CA GLY A 204 -28.04 7.15 20.16
C GLY A 204 -28.24 5.80 19.45
N VAL A 205 -29.37 5.62 18.75
CA VAL A 205 -29.73 4.40 18.03
C VAL A 205 -29.56 4.57 16.52
N TYR A 206 -29.40 3.45 15.83
CA TYR A 206 -29.36 3.40 14.38
C TYR A 206 -30.78 3.39 13.82
N LEU A 207 -31.08 4.33 12.93
CA LEU A 207 -32.39 4.47 12.27
C LEU A 207 -32.25 4.17 10.77
N SER A 208 -33.24 3.48 10.21
CA SER A 208 -33.34 3.16 8.78
C SER A 208 -33.98 4.26 7.94
N TYR A 209 -34.31 5.42 8.53
CA TYR A 209 -34.89 6.60 7.89
C TYR A 209 -34.25 7.88 8.45
N LEU A 210 -34.53 9.03 7.82
CA LEU A 210 -33.93 10.32 8.20
C LEU A 210 -34.97 11.26 8.84
N PRO A 211 -35.04 11.37 10.17
CA PRO A 211 -36.07 12.16 10.84
C PRO A 211 -35.97 13.66 10.53
N GLY A 212 -37.08 14.33 10.23
CA GLY A 212 -37.10 15.78 9.96
C GLY A 212 -36.30 16.19 8.71
N SER A 213 -36.09 15.26 7.78
CA SER A 213 -35.46 15.49 6.48
C SER A 213 -36.47 15.88 5.39
N GLY A 214 -37.77 15.65 5.61
CA GLY A 214 -38.82 15.75 4.59
C GLY A 214 -38.98 14.47 3.75
N ILE A 215 -38.15 13.45 4.00
CA ILE A 215 -38.24 12.08 3.45
C ILE A 215 -38.23 11.05 4.59
N ASP A 216 -38.78 11.42 5.75
CA ASP A 216 -38.80 10.62 6.97
C ASP A 216 -39.68 9.36 6.89
N ASP A 217 -40.62 9.33 5.95
CA ASP A 217 -41.47 8.17 5.67
C ASP A 217 -40.81 7.12 4.74
N GLU A 218 -39.62 7.40 4.20
CA GLU A 218 -38.91 6.50 3.28
C GLU A 218 -37.73 5.78 3.97
N LEU A 219 -37.62 4.47 3.74
CA LEU A 219 -36.43 3.71 4.13
C LEU A 219 -35.21 4.18 3.33
N LEU A 220 -34.06 4.24 3.99
CA LEU A 220 -32.78 4.59 3.38
C LEU A 220 -32.44 3.68 2.20
N LEU A 221 -32.82 2.40 2.26
CA LEU A 221 -32.69 1.46 1.15
C LEU A 221 -33.33 1.99 -0.15
N ARG A 222 -34.58 2.47 -0.04
CA ARG A 222 -35.33 3.09 -1.13
C ARG A 222 -34.75 4.44 -1.54
N VAL A 223 -34.36 5.27 -0.57
CA VAL A 223 -33.73 6.58 -0.84
C VAL A 223 -32.47 6.41 -1.69
N MET A 224 -31.68 5.37 -1.42
CA MET A 224 -30.45 5.05 -2.15
C MET A 224 -30.67 4.25 -3.44
N GLN A 225 -31.93 4.08 -3.87
CA GLN A 225 -32.32 3.37 -5.10
C GLN A 225 -31.97 1.87 -5.11
N LEU A 226 -31.83 1.25 -3.95
CA LEU A 226 -31.58 -0.20 -3.81
C LEU A 226 -32.87 -1.01 -3.60
N ASP A 227 -34.02 -0.34 -3.49
CA ASP A 227 -35.37 -0.90 -3.39
C ASP A 227 -36.27 -0.10 -4.33
N ARG A 228 -36.47 -0.63 -5.53
CA ARG A 228 -37.29 -0.08 -6.60
C ARG A 228 -38.23 -1.13 -7.19
N LEU A 229 -37.94 -2.41 -6.99
CA LEU A 229 -38.67 -3.52 -7.56
C LEU A 229 -39.38 -4.33 -6.48
N ASP A 230 -40.44 -5.04 -6.88
CA ASP A 230 -41.07 -6.05 -6.02
C ASP A 230 -40.43 -7.43 -6.26
N GLU A 231 -40.81 -8.44 -5.47
CA GLU A 231 -40.43 -9.85 -5.69
C GLU A 231 -40.64 -10.37 -7.14
N ARG A 232 -41.54 -9.74 -7.91
CA ARG A 232 -41.85 -10.09 -9.31
C ARG A 232 -41.13 -9.21 -10.32
N GLN A 233 -40.18 -8.38 -9.89
CA GLN A 233 -39.43 -7.42 -10.68
C GLN A 233 -40.28 -6.32 -11.34
N ASN A 234 -41.48 -6.03 -10.82
CA ASN A 234 -42.26 -4.86 -11.22
C ASN A 234 -41.72 -3.62 -10.50
N PRO A 235 -41.85 -2.40 -11.07
CA PRO A 235 -41.29 -1.17 -10.50
C PRO A 235 -42.10 -0.63 -9.31
N TYR A 236 -42.27 -1.44 -8.26
CA TYR A 236 -42.93 -1.10 -7.00
C TYR A 236 -42.04 -1.49 -5.83
N PRO A 237 -41.55 -0.55 -5.01
CA PRO A 237 -40.69 -0.87 -3.88
C PRO A 237 -41.47 -1.61 -2.78
N ASP A 238 -40.86 -2.64 -2.19
CA ASP A 238 -41.46 -3.49 -1.16
C ASP A 238 -40.69 -3.48 0.18
N GLY A 239 -39.61 -2.70 0.26
CA GLY A 239 -38.76 -2.59 1.46
C GLY A 239 -37.67 -3.66 1.53
N ILE A 240 -37.50 -4.49 0.50
CA ILE A 240 -36.46 -5.50 0.37
C ILE A 240 -35.41 -5.01 -0.64
N PHE A 241 -34.18 -5.49 -0.49
CA PHE A 241 -33.11 -5.15 -1.41
C PHE A 241 -33.33 -5.81 -2.78
N ASP A 242 -33.27 -5.01 -3.84
CA ASP A 242 -33.34 -5.49 -5.23
C ASP A 242 -32.07 -6.28 -5.56
N PHE A 243 -32.15 -7.61 -5.64
CA PHE A 243 -31.00 -8.46 -5.97
C PHE A 243 -30.80 -8.59 -7.48
N LEU A 244 -30.07 -7.65 -8.08
CA LEU A 244 -29.80 -7.57 -9.52
C LEU A 244 -28.29 -7.66 -9.79
N GLU A 245 -27.87 -8.79 -10.34
CA GLU A 245 -26.48 -9.05 -10.70
C GLU A 245 -25.95 -7.97 -11.68
N GLY A 246 -24.79 -7.39 -11.34
CA GLY A 246 -24.12 -6.34 -12.12
C GLY A 246 -24.68 -4.93 -11.94
N TYR A 247 -25.85 -4.77 -11.30
CA TYR A 247 -26.49 -3.46 -11.08
C TYR A 247 -26.50 -3.06 -9.60
N THR A 248 -26.94 -3.97 -8.73
CA THR A 248 -27.01 -3.74 -7.28
C THR A 248 -26.10 -4.67 -6.49
N VAL A 249 -25.71 -5.81 -7.05
CA VAL A 249 -24.82 -6.79 -6.43
C VAL A 249 -23.86 -7.42 -7.44
N ASP A 250 -22.65 -7.72 -6.99
CA ASP A 250 -21.70 -8.63 -7.62
C ASP A 250 -21.64 -9.88 -6.75
N THR A 251 -22.32 -10.95 -7.19
CA THR A 251 -22.42 -12.20 -6.44
C THR A 251 -21.08 -12.92 -6.30
N GLN A 252 -20.22 -12.81 -7.32
CA GLN A 252 -18.94 -13.52 -7.34
C GLN A 252 -17.97 -12.94 -6.32
N GLN A 253 -17.87 -11.61 -6.25
CA GLN A 253 -16.91 -10.92 -5.38
C GLN A 253 -17.52 -10.41 -4.06
N GLY A 254 -18.83 -10.61 -3.86
CA GLY A 254 -19.52 -10.22 -2.64
C GLY A 254 -19.57 -8.71 -2.44
N ARG A 255 -19.89 -7.95 -3.50
CA ARG A 255 -19.94 -6.48 -3.46
C ARG A 255 -21.35 -5.96 -3.70
N ILE A 256 -21.73 -4.92 -2.97
CA ILE A 256 -22.97 -4.17 -3.14
C ILE A 256 -22.68 -2.92 -3.94
N ILE A 257 -23.44 -2.72 -5.01
CA ILE A 257 -23.30 -1.62 -5.96
C ILE A 257 -24.49 -0.69 -5.74
N PHE A 258 -24.23 0.55 -5.37
CA PHE A 258 -25.29 1.56 -5.31
C PHE A 258 -25.49 2.10 -6.74
N PRO A 259 -26.72 2.10 -7.28
CA PRO A 259 -26.99 2.56 -8.65
C PRO A 259 -26.96 4.10 -8.80
N VAL A 260 -26.26 4.77 -7.89
CA VAL A 260 -25.99 6.21 -7.85
C VAL A 260 -24.51 6.43 -7.53
N THR A 261 -23.91 7.47 -8.09
CA THR A 261 -22.46 7.76 -7.96
C THR A 261 -22.07 8.18 -6.54
N GLU A 262 -22.89 9.02 -5.91
CA GLU A 262 -22.66 9.54 -4.56
C GLU A 262 -23.89 9.36 -3.65
N PRO A 263 -24.21 8.13 -3.22
CA PRO A 263 -25.40 7.86 -2.42
C PRO A 263 -25.51 8.73 -1.16
N PHE A 264 -24.41 8.93 -0.43
CA PHE A 264 -24.39 9.70 0.82
C PHE A 264 -24.05 11.19 0.63
N GLY A 265 -23.82 11.62 -0.62
CA GLY A 265 -23.39 12.97 -1.00
C GLY A 265 -24.45 13.67 -1.86
N SER A 266 -24.09 14.01 -3.10
CA SER A 266 -24.96 14.77 -4.02
C SER A 266 -26.36 14.18 -4.20
N HIS A 267 -26.51 12.85 -4.31
CA HIS A 267 -27.82 12.20 -4.45
C HIS A 267 -28.74 12.48 -3.26
N LEU A 268 -28.22 12.37 -2.04
CA LEU A 268 -29.00 12.64 -0.83
C LEU A 268 -29.36 14.13 -0.72
N LYS A 269 -28.46 15.02 -1.16
CA LYS A 269 -28.72 16.47 -1.23
C LYS A 269 -29.92 16.77 -2.14
N GLU A 270 -29.94 16.16 -3.32
CA GLU A 270 -31.03 16.31 -4.30
C GLU A 270 -32.36 15.74 -3.81
N ARG A 271 -32.35 14.61 -3.09
CA ARG A 271 -33.57 14.00 -2.52
C ARG A 271 -34.21 14.85 -1.43
N ILE A 272 -33.41 15.44 -0.53
CA ILE A 272 -33.91 16.26 0.59
C ILE A 272 -34.42 17.63 0.12
N LYS A 273 -33.88 18.18 -0.99
CA LYS A 273 -34.26 19.47 -1.61
C LYS A 273 -34.07 20.72 -0.74
N ASN A 274 -33.81 20.58 0.56
CA ASN A 274 -33.53 21.67 1.50
C ASN A 274 -32.08 21.60 1.98
N GLU A 275 -31.25 22.54 1.54
CA GLU A 275 -29.80 22.52 1.81
C GLU A 275 -29.45 22.57 3.30
N THR A 276 -30.17 23.38 4.09
CA THR A 276 -29.90 23.53 5.54
C THR A 276 -30.18 22.25 6.30
N VAL A 277 -31.21 21.51 5.89
CA VAL A 277 -31.58 20.23 6.48
C VAL A 277 -30.66 19.12 5.99
N ALA A 278 -30.33 19.12 4.69
CA ALA A 278 -29.47 18.15 4.06
C ALA A 278 -28.06 18.15 4.68
N ALA A 279 -27.49 19.33 4.97
CA ALA A 279 -26.14 19.46 5.54
C ALA A 279 -25.91 18.63 6.83
N ARG A 280 -26.96 18.32 7.59
CA ARG A 280 -26.88 17.46 8.79
C ARG A 280 -26.72 15.96 8.47
N TYR A 281 -27.12 15.54 7.28
CA TYR A 281 -27.14 14.15 6.85
C TYR A 281 -26.04 13.85 5.81
N LEU A 282 -25.54 14.84 5.08
CA LEU A 282 -24.55 14.63 4.03
C LEU A 282 -23.20 14.16 4.56
N PHE A 283 -22.63 13.19 3.86
CA PHE A 283 -21.24 12.77 4.01
C PHE A 283 -20.49 12.99 2.68
N GLN A 284 -20.36 14.26 2.28
CA GLN A 284 -19.73 14.64 1.01
C GLN A 284 -18.22 14.33 1.02
N GLU A 285 -17.59 14.38 2.19
CA GLU A 285 -16.16 14.10 2.37
C GLU A 285 -15.76 12.68 1.99
N LEU A 286 -16.72 11.76 1.92
CA LEU A 286 -16.49 10.43 1.37
C LEU A 286 -16.12 10.47 -0.13
N TYR A 287 -16.54 11.52 -0.84
CA TYR A 287 -16.41 11.66 -2.29
C TYR A 287 -15.40 12.72 -2.71
N ASP A 288 -15.28 13.82 -1.96
CA ASP A 288 -14.39 14.95 -2.28
C ASP A 288 -13.08 14.99 -1.48
N SER A 289 -12.86 14.03 -0.57
CA SER A 289 -11.68 13.97 0.30
C SER A 289 -11.08 12.56 0.31
N THR A 290 -9.85 12.44 0.81
CA THR A 290 -9.21 11.13 0.95
C THR A 290 -9.94 10.28 1.99
N ARG A 291 -9.87 8.94 1.84
CA ARG A 291 -10.52 8.01 2.77
C ARG A 291 -10.08 8.24 4.22
N THR A 292 -8.83 8.65 4.42
CA THR A 292 -8.25 8.92 5.75
C THR A 292 -8.89 10.15 6.39
N VAL A 293 -8.98 11.26 5.66
CA VAL A 293 -9.67 12.47 6.13
C VAL A 293 -11.15 12.21 6.41
N ALA A 294 -11.84 11.52 5.49
CA ALA A 294 -13.26 11.18 5.66
C ALA A 294 -13.52 10.34 6.93
N ARG A 295 -12.59 9.42 7.27
CA ARG A 295 -12.69 8.60 8.49
C ARG A 295 -12.51 9.39 9.77
N GLN A 296 -11.65 10.41 9.77
CA GLN A 296 -11.41 11.26 10.94
C GLN A 296 -12.64 12.12 11.28
N LEU A 297 -13.52 12.39 10.30
CA LEU A 297 -14.78 13.11 10.48
C LEU A 297 -15.87 12.21 11.08
N ALA A 298 -15.69 11.80 12.33
CA ALA A 298 -16.63 10.94 13.06
C ALA A 298 -18.06 11.52 13.16
N GLU A 299 -18.20 12.86 13.10
CA GLU A 299 -19.50 13.53 13.11
C GLU A 299 -20.36 13.21 11.87
N LYS A 300 -19.73 12.86 10.75
CA LYS A 300 -20.40 12.53 9.49
C LYS A 300 -20.39 11.03 9.17
N ASN A 301 -19.35 10.31 9.62
CA ASN A 301 -19.21 8.87 9.46
C ASN A 301 -20.18 8.08 10.38
N LYS A 302 -21.48 8.19 10.10
CA LYS A 302 -22.58 7.64 10.92
C LYS A 302 -23.43 6.61 10.18
N TYR A 303 -23.17 6.37 8.90
CA TYR A 303 -23.88 5.39 8.09
C TYR A 303 -23.31 3.99 8.30
N ARG A 304 -24.20 3.00 8.42
CA ARG A 304 -23.84 1.59 8.59
C ARG A 304 -24.67 0.75 7.63
N ILE A 305 -23.97 -0.06 6.84
CA ILE A 305 -24.55 -1.09 5.99
C ILE A 305 -24.43 -2.41 6.76
N SER A 306 -25.55 -3.07 6.99
CA SER A 306 -25.63 -4.36 7.67
C SER A 306 -26.48 -5.32 6.86
N GLY A 307 -26.22 -6.61 6.94
CA GLY A 307 -26.99 -7.59 6.18
C GLY A 307 -26.73 -9.02 6.60
N GLU A 308 -27.56 -9.90 6.07
CA GLU A 308 -27.49 -11.35 6.22
C GLU A 308 -27.42 -11.95 4.80
N TYR A 309 -26.54 -12.93 4.61
CA TYR A 309 -26.38 -13.60 3.32
C TYR A 309 -26.13 -15.10 3.52
N ARG A 310 -26.39 -15.87 2.47
CA ARG A 310 -25.98 -17.27 2.35
C ARG A 310 -24.99 -17.41 1.21
N ALA A 311 -24.00 -18.29 1.40
CA ALA A 311 -23.09 -18.73 0.36
C ALA A 311 -23.57 -20.08 -0.17
N ALA A 312 -23.36 -20.35 -1.46
CA ALA A 312 -23.91 -21.48 -2.22
C ALA A 312 -23.44 -22.90 -1.81
N SER A 313 -22.96 -23.12 -0.59
CA SER A 313 -22.55 -24.44 -0.11
C SER A 313 -23.75 -25.20 0.48
N GLU A 314 -24.36 -26.07 -0.31
CA GLU A 314 -25.45 -26.94 0.12
C GLU A 314 -25.04 -27.79 1.34
N ALA A 315 -25.82 -27.70 2.43
CA ALA A 315 -25.77 -28.53 3.62
C ALA A 315 -24.45 -28.59 4.43
N VAL A 316 -23.41 -27.83 4.04
CA VAL A 316 -22.11 -27.81 4.74
C VAL A 316 -21.88 -26.46 5.40
N ILE A 317 -21.69 -26.48 6.72
CA ILE A 317 -21.35 -25.32 7.54
C ILE A 317 -19.84 -25.36 7.78
N SER A 318 -19.12 -24.33 7.32
CA SER A 318 -17.72 -24.12 7.70
C SER A 318 -17.65 -23.64 9.15
N LEU A 319 -16.86 -24.32 9.98
CA LEU A 319 -16.60 -23.93 11.37
C LEU A 319 -15.53 -22.83 11.47
N ASN A 320 -14.86 -22.50 10.36
CA ASN A 320 -13.74 -21.55 10.31
C ASN A 320 -12.61 -21.85 11.30
N ALA A 321 -12.49 -23.12 11.73
CA ALA A 321 -11.49 -23.61 12.67
C ALA A 321 -10.87 -24.90 12.12
N MET A 322 -9.54 -24.99 12.12
CA MET A 322 -8.83 -26.21 11.70
C MET A 322 -8.45 -27.06 12.91
N ASN A 323 -8.45 -28.39 12.75
CA ASN A 323 -8.13 -29.34 13.82
C ASN A 323 -9.01 -29.19 15.07
N VAL A 324 -10.32 -29.24 14.88
CA VAL A 324 -11.30 -29.15 15.98
C VAL A 324 -11.19 -30.40 16.86
N ALA A 325 -11.27 -30.23 18.20
CA ALA A 325 -11.21 -31.36 19.11
C ALA A 325 -12.39 -32.32 18.87
N ARG A 326 -12.10 -33.62 18.71
CA ARG A 326 -13.13 -34.64 18.45
C ARG A 326 -14.19 -34.66 19.56
N GLY A 327 -15.46 -34.59 19.19
CA GLY A 327 -16.61 -34.57 20.11
C GLY A 327 -16.88 -33.23 20.81
N SER A 328 -16.13 -32.16 20.47
CA SER A 328 -16.39 -30.82 21.02
C SER A 328 -17.51 -30.06 20.31
N VAL A 329 -17.82 -30.46 19.07
CA VAL A 329 -18.83 -29.81 18.25
C VAL A 329 -20.22 -30.15 18.76
N LYS A 330 -20.99 -29.14 19.15
CA LYS A 330 -22.39 -29.24 19.53
C LYS A 330 -23.22 -28.36 18.61
N VAL A 331 -24.05 -28.99 17.79
CA VAL A 331 -25.00 -28.30 16.92
C VAL A 331 -26.36 -28.26 17.59
N THR A 332 -26.97 -27.08 17.64
CA THR A 332 -28.34 -26.88 18.15
C THR A 332 -29.22 -26.27 17.07
N ALA A 333 -30.45 -26.79 16.92
CA ALA A 333 -31.47 -26.29 16.00
C ALA A 333 -32.68 -25.84 16.81
N GLY A 334 -33.01 -24.55 16.78
CA GLY A 334 -34.17 -24.02 17.53
C GLY A 334 -34.16 -24.35 19.04
N GLY A 335 -32.97 -24.49 19.64
CA GLY A 335 -32.79 -24.85 21.05
C GLY A 335 -32.69 -26.35 21.35
N ILE A 336 -32.90 -27.24 20.36
CA ILE A 336 -32.74 -28.69 20.50
C ILE A 336 -31.31 -29.06 20.09
N THR A 337 -30.59 -29.81 20.92
CA THR A 337 -29.26 -30.32 20.56
C THR A 337 -29.41 -31.48 19.58
N LEU A 338 -28.79 -31.34 18.40
CA LEU A 338 -28.78 -32.35 17.36
C LEU A 338 -27.80 -33.48 17.70
N THR A 339 -28.00 -34.65 17.11
CA THR A 339 -27.16 -35.84 17.33
C THR A 339 -26.17 -36.07 16.19
N GLU A 340 -24.87 -36.11 16.52
CA GLU A 340 -23.81 -36.41 15.55
C GLU A 340 -23.96 -37.85 15.03
N GLY A 341 -23.81 -38.02 13.71
CA GLY A 341 -23.99 -39.29 12.99
C GLY A 341 -25.42 -39.58 12.53
N ILE A 342 -26.42 -38.84 13.04
CA ILE A 342 -27.84 -38.98 12.64
C ILE A 342 -28.31 -37.69 11.98
N ASP A 343 -28.20 -36.57 12.69
CA ASP A 343 -28.69 -35.27 12.22
C ASP A 343 -27.62 -34.48 11.46
N TYR A 344 -26.34 -34.67 11.80
CA TYR A 344 -25.20 -34.05 11.15
C TYR A 344 -23.94 -34.91 11.28
N THR A 345 -22.94 -34.68 10.43
CA THR A 345 -21.58 -35.23 10.56
C THR A 345 -20.58 -34.10 10.66
N VAL A 346 -19.43 -34.38 11.29
CA VAL A 346 -18.36 -33.41 11.47
C VAL A 346 -17.07 -33.96 10.85
N ASP A 347 -16.46 -33.19 9.96
CA ASP A 347 -15.06 -33.38 9.61
C ASP A 347 -14.18 -32.51 10.51
N TYR A 348 -13.59 -33.15 11.52
CA TYR A 348 -12.73 -32.51 12.51
C TYR A 348 -11.40 -32.01 11.95
N LEU A 349 -10.95 -32.53 10.80
CA LEU A 349 -9.70 -32.09 10.19
C LEU A 349 -9.92 -30.80 9.41
N SER A 350 -10.92 -30.80 8.52
CA SER A 350 -11.26 -29.62 7.71
C SER A 350 -12.06 -28.56 8.47
N GLY A 351 -12.69 -28.93 9.59
CA GLY A 351 -13.54 -28.02 10.35
C GLY A 351 -14.87 -27.74 9.66
N SER A 352 -15.52 -28.78 9.14
CA SER A 352 -16.80 -28.64 8.45
C SER A 352 -17.87 -29.54 9.07
N VAL A 353 -19.11 -29.06 9.08
CA VAL A 353 -20.29 -29.79 9.57
C VAL A 353 -21.26 -29.98 8.42
N THR A 354 -21.55 -31.24 8.08
CA THR A 354 -22.56 -31.57 7.08
C THR A 354 -23.87 -31.93 7.76
N ILE A 355 -24.94 -31.20 7.46
CA ILE A 355 -26.28 -31.50 7.99
C ILE A 355 -26.88 -32.65 7.17
N LEU A 356 -27.22 -33.76 7.83
CA LEU A 356 -27.84 -34.93 7.21
C LEU A 356 -29.37 -34.84 7.19
N ASN A 357 -29.96 -34.17 8.18
CA ASN A 357 -31.41 -34.09 8.33
C ASN A 357 -32.01 -33.02 7.40
N GLN A 358 -32.54 -33.46 6.25
CA GLN A 358 -33.13 -32.57 5.24
C GLN A 358 -34.34 -31.76 5.75
N SER A 359 -35.10 -32.29 6.72
CA SER A 359 -36.24 -31.56 7.26
C SER A 359 -35.84 -30.28 8.01
N LEU A 360 -34.62 -30.23 8.57
CA LEU A 360 -34.08 -29.03 9.21
C LEU A 360 -33.62 -27.99 8.18
N LEU A 361 -33.12 -28.47 7.03
CA LEU A 361 -32.71 -27.61 5.91
C LEU A 361 -33.93 -26.98 5.23
N ASP A 362 -34.94 -27.79 4.92
CA ASP A 362 -36.19 -27.34 4.28
C ASP A 362 -36.99 -26.38 5.18
N ALA A 363 -36.94 -26.59 6.51
CA ALA A 363 -37.61 -25.72 7.47
C ALA A 363 -36.87 -24.40 7.72
N GLY A 364 -35.64 -24.22 7.19
CA GLY A 364 -34.85 -23.01 7.39
C GLY A 364 -34.56 -22.67 8.85
N THR A 365 -34.49 -23.69 9.73
CA THR A 365 -34.32 -23.47 11.17
C THR A 365 -32.92 -22.94 11.47
N PRO A 366 -32.75 -21.86 12.27
CA PRO A 366 -31.43 -21.35 12.60
C PRO A 366 -30.62 -22.40 13.39
N LEU A 367 -29.41 -22.67 12.92
CA LEU A 367 -28.46 -23.59 13.52
C LEU A 367 -27.38 -22.81 14.26
N SER A 368 -27.13 -23.16 15.52
CA SER A 368 -26.00 -22.63 16.29
C SER A 368 -25.02 -23.75 16.58
N VAL A 369 -23.75 -23.55 16.23
CA VAL A 369 -22.67 -24.51 16.45
C VAL A 369 -21.72 -23.96 17.50
N THR A 370 -21.48 -24.75 18.55
CA THR A 370 -20.45 -24.49 19.55
C THR A 370 -19.32 -25.49 19.38
N LEU A 371 -18.07 -25.07 19.45
CA LEU A 371 -16.90 -25.96 19.30
C LEU A 371 -15.79 -25.57 20.28
N GLU A 372 -14.87 -26.51 20.50
CA GLU A 372 -13.62 -26.25 21.23
C GLU A 372 -12.45 -26.31 20.26
N GLU A 373 -11.76 -25.19 20.10
CA GLU A 373 -10.61 -25.05 19.21
C GLU A 373 -9.31 -25.32 19.97
N GLN A 374 -8.41 -26.11 19.37
CA GLN A 374 -7.04 -26.29 19.86
C GLN A 374 -6.09 -25.32 19.17
N THR A 375 -6.29 -24.01 19.35
CA THR A 375 -5.42 -23.00 18.72
C THR A 375 -4.05 -22.98 19.40
N PHE A 376 -2.99 -23.27 18.64
CA PHE A 376 -1.61 -23.27 19.15
C PHE A 376 -1.05 -21.85 19.38
N SER A 377 -1.67 -20.81 18.80
CA SER A 377 -1.08 -19.47 18.70
C SER A 377 -1.37 -18.50 19.86
N GLN A 378 -2.32 -18.78 20.76
CA GLN A 378 -2.57 -17.92 21.93
C GLN A 378 -2.12 -18.61 23.23
N MET A 379 -0.92 -18.25 23.68
CA MET A 379 -0.25 -18.82 24.86
C MET A 379 -0.72 -18.22 26.21
N GLN A 380 -1.94 -17.68 26.32
CA GLN A 380 -2.46 -17.29 27.63
C GLN A 380 -2.62 -18.54 28.49
N ARG A 381 -2.04 -18.55 29.69
CA ARG A 381 -2.11 -19.72 30.56
C ARG A 381 -3.49 -19.80 31.19
N LYS A 382 -4.31 -20.74 30.71
CA LYS A 382 -5.63 -21.07 31.24
C LYS A 382 -5.52 -22.13 32.31
N THR A 383 -6.17 -21.92 33.45
CA THR A 383 -6.24 -22.91 34.54
C THR A 383 -7.71 -23.15 34.89
N LEU A 384 -8.17 -24.38 34.64
CA LEU A 384 -9.49 -24.85 35.03
C LEU A 384 -9.33 -25.88 36.15
N MET A 385 -9.87 -25.58 37.33
CA MET A 385 -9.90 -26.48 38.47
C MET A 385 -11.34 -26.67 38.90
N GLY A 386 -11.78 -27.89 39.17
CA GLY A 386 -13.14 -28.10 39.61
C GLY A 386 -13.36 -29.45 40.25
N VAL A 387 -14.48 -29.56 40.95
CA VAL A 387 -14.98 -30.79 41.54
C VAL A 387 -16.45 -30.93 41.13
N ASN A 388 -16.79 -32.10 40.61
CA ASN A 388 -18.17 -32.50 40.37
C ASN A 388 -18.48 -33.70 41.27
N LEU A 389 -19.47 -33.54 42.15
CA LEU A 389 -19.94 -34.56 43.07
C LEU A 389 -21.27 -35.09 42.54
N LEU A 390 -21.31 -36.36 42.12
CA LEU A 390 -22.52 -37.01 41.67
C LEU A 390 -22.93 -38.10 42.66
N TYR A 391 -24.15 -38.01 43.16
CA TYR A 391 -24.72 -38.97 44.11
C TYR A 391 -25.98 -39.62 43.52
N ASN A 392 -25.91 -40.93 43.33
CA ASN A 392 -27.02 -41.75 42.86
C ASN A 392 -27.81 -42.26 44.07
N PHE A 393 -28.96 -41.64 44.35
CA PHE A 393 -29.84 -42.08 45.43
C PHE A 393 -30.53 -43.40 45.09
N THR A 394 -30.88 -43.61 43.82
CA THR A 394 -31.39 -44.86 43.26
C THR A 394 -30.85 -45.06 41.84
N HIS A 395 -31.14 -46.21 41.22
CA HIS A 395 -30.82 -46.45 39.80
C HIS A 395 -31.51 -45.47 38.84
N ASP A 396 -32.55 -44.79 39.33
CA ASP A 396 -33.47 -43.94 38.57
C ASP A 396 -33.36 -42.46 38.95
N PHE A 397 -32.63 -42.13 40.03
CA PHE A 397 -32.55 -40.77 40.58
C PHE A 397 -31.13 -40.42 41.02
N SER A 398 -30.59 -39.36 40.41
CA SER A 398 -29.27 -38.83 40.69
C SER A 398 -29.31 -37.32 40.93
N LEU A 399 -28.45 -36.86 41.84
CA LEU A 399 -28.20 -35.46 42.11
C LEU A 399 -26.70 -35.21 41.99
N GLY A 400 -26.32 -34.21 41.20
CA GLY A 400 -24.97 -33.71 41.09
C GLY A 400 -24.83 -32.29 41.60
N ALA A 401 -23.64 -31.96 42.08
CA ALA A 401 -23.21 -30.62 42.45
C ALA A 401 -21.83 -30.36 41.85
N THR A 402 -21.71 -29.24 41.13
CA THR A 402 -20.49 -28.86 40.42
C THR A 402 -19.96 -27.55 41.01
N LEU A 403 -18.65 -27.51 41.26
CA LEU A 403 -17.91 -26.29 41.59
C LEU A 403 -16.68 -26.22 40.70
N MET A 404 -16.55 -25.15 39.91
CA MET A 404 -15.48 -24.96 38.95
C MET A 404 -14.91 -23.55 39.07
N HIS A 405 -13.59 -23.45 39.13
CA HIS A 405 -12.83 -22.23 39.08
C HIS A 405 -12.04 -22.16 37.79
N TYR A 406 -12.26 -21.10 37.02
CA TYR A 406 -11.55 -20.81 35.79
C TYR A 406 -10.75 -19.53 35.97
N THR A 407 -9.45 -19.56 35.66
CA THR A 407 -8.61 -18.36 35.68
C THR A 407 -7.67 -18.33 34.49
N GLU A 408 -7.53 -17.15 33.92
CA GLU A 408 -6.58 -16.84 32.86
C GLU A 408 -5.48 -15.96 33.42
N LYS A 409 -4.23 -16.21 33.02
CA LYS A 409 -3.11 -15.33 33.34
C LYS A 409 -2.71 -14.57 32.08
N PRO A 410 -2.73 -13.21 32.10
CA PRO A 410 -2.30 -12.42 30.96
C PRO A 410 -0.78 -12.57 30.76
N MET A 411 -0.34 -12.41 29.51
CA MET A 411 1.09 -12.48 29.15
C MET A 411 1.81 -11.16 29.47
N THR A 412 1.12 -10.04 29.27
CA THR A 412 1.58 -8.67 29.53
C THR A 412 0.97 -8.14 30.84
N MET A 413 1.60 -7.11 31.42
CA MET A 413 1.06 -6.44 32.61
C MET A 413 -0.01 -5.41 32.26
N LYS A 414 0.07 -4.80 31.07
CA LYS A 414 -0.96 -3.93 30.51
C LYS A 414 -1.88 -4.76 29.63
N THR A 415 -3.16 -4.78 29.96
CA THR A 415 -4.17 -5.55 29.21
C THR A 415 -5.10 -4.57 28.50
N ALA A 416 -5.19 -4.72 27.18
CA ALA A 416 -6.08 -3.91 26.36
C ALA A 416 -7.56 -4.27 26.62
N PHE A 417 -8.45 -3.32 26.38
CA PHE A 417 -9.88 -3.53 26.46
C PHE A 417 -10.33 -4.62 25.45
N GLY A 418 -11.08 -5.61 25.92
CA GLY A 418 -11.50 -6.79 25.15
C GLY A 418 -10.59 -8.01 25.29
N GLU A 419 -9.35 -7.84 25.78
CA GLU A 419 -8.40 -8.92 26.05
C GLU A 419 -8.26 -9.24 27.54
N GLU A 420 -9.21 -8.78 28.37
CA GLU A 420 -9.13 -8.95 29.81
C GLU A 420 -9.13 -10.42 30.23
N ALA A 421 -8.11 -10.79 31.00
CA ALA A 421 -8.02 -12.13 31.57
C ALA A 421 -9.13 -12.36 32.61
N THR A 422 -9.92 -13.40 32.38
CA THR A 422 -11.08 -13.71 33.21
C THR A 422 -10.71 -14.55 34.43
N ARG A 423 -11.52 -14.41 35.48
CA ARG A 423 -11.44 -15.20 36.71
C ARG A 423 -12.84 -15.52 37.21
N ASN A 424 -13.37 -16.65 36.77
CA ASN A 424 -14.75 -17.05 37.01
C ASN A 424 -14.85 -18.17 38.04
N LEU A 425 -15.92 -18.14 38.84
CA LEU A 425 -16.32 -19.25 39.71
C LEU A 425 -17.72 -19.70 39.32
N LEU A 426 -17.84 -20.91 38.78
CA LEU A 426 -19.11 -21.53 38.45
C LEU A 426 -19.47 -22.52 39.56
N TRP A 427 -20.71 -22.44 40.04
CA TRP A 427 -21.26 -23.47 40.91
C TRP A 427 -22.66 -23.83 40.43
N GLY A 428 -23.07 -25.08 40.62
CA GLY A 428 -24.35 -25.54 40.14
C GLY A 428 -24.75 -26.89 40.72
N SER A 429 -25.99 -27.26 40.46
CA SER A 429 -26.56 -28.55 40.80
C SER A 429 -27.40 -29.08 39.65
N ASN A 430 -27.32 -30.38 39.39
CA ASN A 430 -28.13 -31.04 38.37
C ASN A 430 -28.86 -32.23 39.00
N LEU A 431 -30.11 -32.43 38.62
CA LEU A 431 -30.97 -33.51 39.07
C LEU A 431 -31.44 -34.25 37.83
N SER A 432 -31.22 -35.56 37.80
CA SER A 432 -31.70 -36.43 36.72
C SER A 432 -32.57 -37.53 37.29
N TRP A 433 -33.79 -37.63 36.77
CA TRP A 433 -34.76 -38.66 37.11
C TRP A 433 -35.19 -39.40 35.84
N LYS A 434 -34.99 -40.72 35.83
CA LYS A 434 -35.31 -41.59 34.71
C LYS A 434 -36.13 -42.77 35.19
N LYS A 435 -37.30 -43.03 34.58
CA LYS A 435 -38.18 -44.14 34.99
C LYS A 435 -38.92 -44.77 33.81
N GLU A 436 -38.88 -46.08 33.70
CA GLU A 436 -39.66 -46.80 32.69
C GLU A 436 -41.14 -46.88 33.09
N SER A 437 -42.04 -46.67 32.11
CA SER A 437 -43.49 -46.68 32.29
C SER A 437 -44.16 -47.59 31.28
N VAL A 438 -44.49 -48.80 31.74
CA VAL A 438 -45.28 -49.78 30.98
C VAL A 438 -46.70 -49.27 30.71
N ALA A 439 -47.24 -48.42 31.60
CA ALA A 439 -48.56 -47.83 31.43
C ALA A 439 -48.63 -46.92 30.20
N LEU A 440 -47.57 -46.14 29.93
CA LEU A 440 -47.48 -45.30 28.73
C LEU A 440 -47.30 -46.14 27.47
N THR A 441 -46.52 -47.22 27.54
CA THR A 441 -46.36 -48.17 26.42
C THR A 441 -47.70 -48.81 26.06
N ASN A 442 -48.47 -49.23 27.06
CA ASN A 442 -49.79 -49.81 26.85
C ASN A 442 -50.80 -48.79 26.34
N LEU A 443 -50.70 -47.53 26.75
CA LEU A 443 -51.54 -46.45 26.24
C LEU A 443 -51.25 -46.16 24.76
N LEU A 444 -49.98 -46.19 24.36
CA LEU A 444 -49.58 -46.09 22.95
C LEU A 444 -50.09 -47.27 22.12
N ASN A 445 -50.05 -48.50 22.67
CA ASN A 445 -50.61 -49.69 22.03
C ASN A 445 -52.15 -49.70 21.92
N LEU A 446 -52.83 -48.73 22.52
CA LEU A 446 -54.27 -48.55 22.37
C LEU A 446 -54.64 -47.79 21.07
N LEU A 447 -53.68 -47.12 20.44
CA LEU A 447 -53.87 -46.47 19.16
C LEU A 447 -53.88 -47.53 18.04
N PRO A 448 -54.82 -47.44 17.08
CA PRO A 448 -54.84 -48.37 15.97
C PRO A 448 -53.56 -48.21 15.13
N PHE A 449 -52.97 -49.34 14.72
CA PHE A 449 -51.74 -49.47 13.90
C PHE A 449 -50.39 -49.25 14.61
N THR A 450 -50.32 -49.30 15.94
CA THR A 450 -49.05 -49.21 16.70
C THR A 450 -48.85 -50.41 17.65
N ASP A 451 -47.76 -51.16 17.45
CA ASP A 451 -47.31 -52.26 18.32
C ASP A 451 -45.93 -51.92 18.93
N ALA A 452 -45.91 -51.06 19.94
CA ALA A 452 -44.71 -50.71 20.71
C ALA A 452 -44.33 -51.85 21.66
N THR A 453 -43.21 -52.52 21.37
CA THR A 453 -42.66 -53.64 22.17
C THR A 453 -41.60 -53.19 23.18
N THR A 454 -41.04 -51.99 23.02
CA THR A 454 -40.05 -51.39 23.92
C THR A 454 -40.73 -50.55 25.02
N PRO A 455 -40.31 -50.68 26.30
CA PRO A 455 -40.86 -49.86 27.39
C PRO A 455 -40.64 -48.37 27.15
N SER A 456 -41.67 -47.57 27.42
CA SER A 456 -41.63 -46.11 27.29
C SER A 456 -40.89 -45.51 28.49
N GLN A 457 -40.09 -44.46 28.27
CA GLN A 457 -39.23 -43.90 29.30
C GLN A 457 -39.61 -42.46 29.70
N LEU A 458 -40.01 -42.32 30.95
CA LEU A 458 -39.80 -41.19 31.85
C LEU A 458 -38.43 -40.53 31.84
N THR A 459 -38.21 -39.29 31.36
CA THR A 459 -37.01 -38.54 31.75
C THR A 459 -37.35 -37.13 32.18
N ALA A 460 -36.78 -36.70 33.29
CA ALA A 460 -36.82 -35.32 33.77
C ALA A 460 -35.43 -34.93 34.24
N GLU A 461 -34.89 -33.88 33.63
CA GLU A 461 -33.59 -33.31 33.97
C GLU A 461 -33.79 -31.85 34.38
N LEU A 462 -33.23 -31.48 35.53
CA LEU A 462 -33.24 -30.12 36.04
C LEU A 462 -31.80 -29.71 36.32
N ALA A 463 -31.34 -28.62 35.74
CA ALA A 463 -30.01 -28.08 35.99
C ALA A 463 -30.12 -26.63 36.44
N PHE A 464 -29.35 -26.29 37.47
CA PHE A 464 -29.12 -24.93 37.93
C PHE A 464 -27.62 -24.68 37.94
N ALA A 465 -27.18 -23.58 37.36
CA ALA A 465 -25.79 -23.15 37.45
C ALA A 465 -25.75 -21.63 37.54
N GLN A 466 -24.89 -21.13 38.42
CA GLN A 466 -24.58 -19.73 38.54
C GLN A 466 -23.08 -19.53 38.36
N MET A 467 -22.73 -18.59 37.49
CA MET A 467 -21.37 -18.12 37.32
C MET A 467 -21.23 -16.79 38.07
N ILE A 468 -20.22 -16.72 38.93
CA ILE A 468 -19.75 -15.50 39.54
C ILE A 468 -18.58 -15.03 38.68
N PRO A 469 -18.79 -14.01 37.82
CA PRO A 469 -17.74 -13.49 36.98
C PRO A 469 -16.74 -12.67 37.80
N GLY A 470 -15.49 -12.70 37.40
CA GLY A 470 -14.43 -11.88 37.99
C GLY A 470 -13.31 -11.66 36.98
N HIS A 471 -12.36 -10.81 37.34
CA HIS A 471 -11.20 -10.50 36.51
C HIS A 471 -9.91 -10.82 37.26
N TYR A 472 -8.84 -11.10 36.50
CA TYR A 472 -7.51 -11.22 37.08
C TYR A 472 -7.06 -9.85 37.61
N SER A 473 -6.37 -9.85 38.75
CA SER A 473 -5.70 -8.64 39.27
C SER A 473 -4.35 -9.02 39.88
N SER A 474 -3.37 -8.13 39.72
CA SER A 474 -2.06 -8.30 40.35
C SER A 474 -1.52 -6.96 40.83
N GLN A 475 -0.50 -7.00 41.70
CA GLN A 475 0.13 -5.78 42.23
C GLN A 475 0.68 -4.86 41.13
N HIS A 476 1.11 -5.41 39.99
CA HIS A 476 1.72 -4.66 38.88
C HIS A 476 0.73 -4.35 37.74
N ALA A 477 -0.24 -5.25 37.48
CA ALA A 477 -1.25 -5.06 36.43
C ALA A 477 -2.47 -4.25 36.90
N GLY A 478 -2.70 -4.15 38.22
CA GLY A 478 -3.92 -3.57 38.76
C GLY A 478 -5.17 -4.40 38.41
N GLY A 479 -6.33 -3.75 38.43
CA GLY A 479 -7.64 -4.31 38.05
C GLY A 479 -8.33 -3.45 36.99
N TYR A 480 -7.54 -2.81 36.13
CA TYR A 480 -7.99 -1.87 35.10
C TYR A 480 -7.66 -2.46 33.72
N SER A 481 -8.46 -2.11 32.71
CA SER A 481 -8.10 -2.32 31.32
C SER A 481 -7.78 -0.99 30.64
N TYR A 482 -6.88 -1.07 29.67
CA TYR A 482 -6.42 0.08 28.91
C TYR A 482 -7.26 0.19 27.65
N LEU A 483 -7.98 1.32 27.50
CA LEU A 483 -8.66 1.64 26.24
C LEU A 483 -7.63 1.94 25.15
N ASP A 484 -6.56 2.64 25.51
CA ASP A 484 -5.39 2.93 24.70
C ASP A 484 -4.20 3.15 25.65
N ASP A 485 -3.04 2.58 25.33
CA ASP A 485 -1.80 2.77 26.08
C ASP A 485 -0.76 3.61 25.32
N PHE A 486 -1.10 4.04 24.11
CA PHE A 486 -0.26 4.76 23.15
C PHE A 486 1.05 4.05 22.77
N GLU A 487 1.32 2.81 23.19
CA GLU A 487 2.59 2.14 22.92
C GLU A 487 2.71 1.68 21.47
N SER A 488 1.60 1.31 20.83
CA SER A 488 1.58 0.88 19.42
C SER A 488 1.33 2.02 18.43
N THR A 489 1.38 3.28 18.87
CA THR A 489 1.00 4.43 18.02
C THR A 489 2.12 4.92 17.11
N THR A 490 3.35 4.44 17.32
CA THR A 490 4.51 4.85 16.53
C THR A 490 4.95 3.74 15.59
N SER A 491 4.87 4.01 14.28
CA SER A 491 5.55 3.24 13.24
C SER A 491 6.77 4.02 12.77
N VAL A 492 7.93 3.36 12.67
CA VAL A 492 9.19 4.01 12.28
C VAL A 492 9.68 3.42 10.96
N ILE A 493 9.96 4.31 10.00
CA ILE A 493 10.63 3.95 8.74
C ILE A 493 12.11 4.27 8.90
N ASP A 494 12.96 3.24 8.88
CA ASP A 494 14.41 3.42 9.07
C ASP A 494 15.09 3.94 7.78
N LEU A 495 15.62 5.15 7.86
CA LEU A 495 16.32 5.82 6.77
C LEU A 495 17.86 5.76 6.88
N ARG A 496 18.41 5.07 7.89
CA ARG A 496 19.86 5.08 8.18
C ARG A 496 20.72 4.27 7.22
N ASN A 497 20.14 3.35 6.44
CA ASN A 497 20.92 2.50 5.53
C ASN A 497 21.52 3.31 4.37
N PRO A 498 22.86 3.51 4.29
CA PRO A 498 23.50 4.32 3.25
C PRO A 498 23.31 3.76 1.84
N TYR A 499 23.21 2.44 1.69
CA TYR A 499 23.09 1.79 0.38
C TYR A 499 21.74 2.02 -0.31
N ALA A 500 20.73 2.43 0.46
CA ALA A 500 19.43 2.78 -0.09
C ALA A 500 19.38 4.22 -0.63
N TRP A 501 20.44 5.01 -0.42
CA TRP A 501 20.58 6.38 -0.92
C TRP A 501 21.42 6.41 -2.19
N SER A 502 21.02 7.26 -3.13
CA SER A 502 21.72 7.56 -4.37
C SER A 502 22.06 9.05 -4.45
N LEU A 503 22.88 9.43 -5.44
CA LEU A 503 23.21 10.83 -5.72
C LEU A 503 21.92 11.59 -6.09
N ALA A 504 21.71 12.76 -5.48
CA ALA A 504 20.52 13.58 -5.80
C ALA A 504 20.70 14.38 -7.11
N ALA A 505 19.59 14.56 -7.81
CA ALA A 505 19.47 15.61 -8.83
C ALA A 505 19.61 17.00 -8.20
N THR A 506 19.98 18.00 -9.01
CA THR A 506 20.06 19.40 -8.55
C THR A 506 18.69 19.85 -8.04
N PRO A 507 18.57 20.27 -6.77
CA PRO A 507 17.29 20.70 -6.23
C PRO A 507 16.70 21.84 -7.06
N ILE A 508 15.40 21.76 -7.34
CA ILE A 508 14.70 22.79 -8.10
C ILE A 508 13.50 23.27 -7.29
N ASP A 509 13.40 24.59 -7.17
CA ASP A 509 12.20 25.26 -6.71
C ASP A 509 11.70 26.19 -7.83
N ASN A 510 10.41 26.09 -8.14
CA ASN A 510 9.74 26.91 -9.17
C ASN A 510 9.40 28.33 -8.66
N SER A 511 9.77 28.67 -7.42
CA SER A 511 9.59 30.01 -6.87
C SER A 511 10.57 31.04 -7.46
N ALA A 512 10.17 32.32 -7.44
CA ALA A 512 11.04 33.42 -7.86
C ALA A 512 12.30 33.60 -6.99
N THR A 513 12.37 32.91 -5.85
CA THR A 513 13.46 32.93 -4.86
C THR A 513 14.21 31.60 -4.80
N SER A 514 14.20 30.83 -5.90
CA SER A 514 14.89 29.53 -6.00
C SER A 514 16.35 29.64 -5.58
N LEU A 515 16.79 28.79 -4.65
CA LEU A 515 18.18 28.75 -4.17
C LEU A 515 19.16 28.28 -5.25
N PHE A 516 18.69 27.41 -6.16
CA PHE A 516 19.49 26.79 -7.22
C PHE A 516 18.76 26.93 -8.58
N PRO A 517 18.72 28.14 -9.17
CA PRO A 517 18.03 28.38 -10.44
C PRO A 517 18.61 27.56 -11.60
N GLU A 518 19.88 27.16 -11.53
CA GLU A 518 20.53 26.25 -12.47
C GLU A 518 19.86 24.86 -12.53
N GLY A 519 19.11 24.50 -11.48
CA GLY A 519 18.27 23.31 -11.43
C GLY A 519 17.33 23.21 -12.63
N ALA A 520 16.82 24.34 -13.14
CA ALA A 520 15.88 24.37 -14.27
C ALA A 520 16.50 24.09 -15.65
N LEU A 521 17.83 24.20 -15.76
CA LEU A 521 18.54 24.07 -17.03
C LEU A 521 18.61 22.60 -17.46
N THR A 522 18.08 22.28 -18.64
CA THR A 522 18.10 20.92 -19.20
C THR A 522 19.17 20.81 -20.27
N ASN A 523 19.94 19.71 -20.24
CA ASN A 523 21.02 19.38 -21.16
C ASN A 523 22.09 20.51 -21.24
N GLN A 524 22.43 21.07 -20.08
CA GLN A 524 23.47 22.10 -19.91
C GLN A 524 24.37 21.79 -18.72
N ILE A 525 25.69 21.99 -18.88
CA ILE A 525 26.68 21.70 -17.84
C ILE A 525 26.52 22.55 -16.57
N GLU A 526 25.91 23.73 -16.69
CA GLU A 526 25.70 24.67 -15.58
C GLU A 526 24.88 24.03 -14.43
N ASN A 527 24.01 23.07 -14.74
CA ASN A 527 23.15 22.40 -13.77
C ASN A 527 23.94 21.67 -12.66
N GLY A 528 25.14 21.16 -12.96
CA GLY A 528 25.96 20.39 -12.01
C GLY A 528 27.07 21.19 -11.32
N LYS A 529 27.31 22.46 -11.69
CA LYS A 529 28.51 23.20 -11.27
C LYS A 529 28.58 23.54 -9.79
N ASN A 530 27.44 23.66 -9.12
CA ASN A 530 27.39 23.97 -7.68
C ASN A 530 27.45 22.72 -6.79
N ARG A 531 27.57 21.52 -7.37
CA ARG A 531 27.65 20.27 -6.61
C ARG A 531 29.04 20.05 -6.02
N ALA A 532 29.14 20.17 -4.71
CA ALA A 532 30.36 19.86 -3.96
C ALA A 532 30.40 18.38 -3.53
N LEU A 533 31.55 17.94 -3.03
CA LEU A 533 31.76 16.55 -2.62
C LEU A 533 30.97 16.23 -1.36
N LEU A 534 30.04 15.29 -1.48
CA LEU A 534 29.32 14.68 -0.37
C LEU A 534 29.57 13.17 -0.39
N SER A 535 29.97 12.62 0.75
CA SER A 535 30.12 11.18 0.95
C SER A 535 29.17 10.71 2.04
N TRP A 536 28.34 9.70 1.74
CA TRP A 536 27.42 9.08 2.68
C TRP A 536 27.78 7.62 2.91
N TYR A 537 27.95 7.22 4.17
CA TYR A 537 28.42 5.88 4.51
C TYR A 537 28.13 5.51 5.97
N HIS A 538 28.32 4.24 6.30
CA HIS A 538 28.43 3.80 7.68
C HIS A 538 29.86 3.29 7.87
N ILE A 539 30.44 3.56 9.04
CA ILE A 539 31.78 3.05 9.36
C ILE A 539 31.64 1.60 9.78
N ASP A 540 32.29 0.70 9.04
CA ASP A 540 32.29 -0.72 9.37
C ASP A 540 33.04 -0.94 10.71
N GLY A 541 32.45 -1.77 11.59
CA GLY A 541 33.03 -2.16 12.87
C GLY A 541 34.42 -2.80 12.75
N ILE A 542 34.85 -3.19 11.55
CA ILE A 542 36.23 -3.58 11.25
C ILE A 542 37.26 -2.51 11.65
N PHE A 543 36.91 -1.22 11.61
CA PHE A 543 37.81 -0.10 11.89
C PHE A 543 37.85 0.30 13.36
N THR A 544 36.76 0.10 14.10
CA THR A 544 36.55 0.60 15.46
C THR A 544 36.74 -0.46 16.54
N ARG A 545 36.63 -1.74 16.22
CA ARG A 545 36.81 -2.84 17.19
C ARG A 545 38.27 -2.97 17.64
N LYS A 546 38.52 -2.73 18.93
CA LYS A 546 39.84 -2.74 19.58
C LYS A 546 40.75 -3.96 19.28
N ASN A 547 40.17 -5.13 18.99
CA ASN A 547 40.92 -6.38 18.76
C ASN A 547 40.74 -6.95 17.34
N SER A 548 40.23 -6.16 16.39
CA SER A 548 40.07 -6.62 15.02
C SER A 548 41.46 -6.74 14.36
N PRO A 549 41.90 -7.94 13.91
CA PRO A 549 43.17 -8.08 13.21
C PRO A 549 43.15 -7.44 11.81
N LEU A 550 41.96 -7.06 11.32
CA LEU A 550 41.72 -6.50 9.99
C LEU A 550 41.79 -4.96 9.95
N THR A 551 41.83 -4.27 11.10
CA THR A 551 42.01 -2.82 11.16
C THR A 551 43.42 -2.44 10.68
N PRO A 552 43.61 -1.49 9.75
CA PRO A 552 44.93 -1.02 9.36
C PRO A 552 45.78 -0.58 10.55
N THR A 553 47.10 -0.79 10.48
CA THR A 553 48.01 -0.55 11.61
C THR A 553 48.11 0.93 12.00
N HIS A 554 47.98 1.85 11.04
CA HIS A 554 48.01 3.29 11.31
C HIS A 554 46.78 3.72 12.13
N ILE A 555 45.58 3.22 11.81
CA ILE A 555 44.34 3.49 12.58
C ILE A 555 44.39 2.80 13.95
N ARG A 556 44.80 1.53 13.99
CA ARG A 556 44.81 0.74 15.24
C ARG A 556 45.73 1.36 16.30
N ASN A 557 46.84 1.96 15.86
CA ASN A 557 47.83 2.55 16.75
C ASN A 557 47.59 4.05 17.01
N ASP A 558 46.49 4.62 16.53
CA ASP A 558 46.10 6.02 16.75
C ASP A 558 44.85 6.08 17.66
N PRO A 559 45.03 6.18 18.98
CA PRO A 559 43.93 6.30 19.92
C PRO A 559 43.12 7.58 19.73
N ASP A 560 43.75 8.65 19.23
CA ASP A 560 43.09 9.94 19.05
C ASP A 560 42.06 9.83 17.92
N GLN A 561 42.43 9.21 16.79
CA GLN A 561 41.52 8.92 15.67
C GLN A 561 40.35 8.01 16.08
N LEU A 562 40.60 6.96 16.87
CA LEU A 562 39.55 6.04 17.32
C LEU A 562 38.62 6.63 18.39
N SER A 563 39.09 7.65 19.12
CA SER A 563 38.29 8.36 20.13
C SER A 563 37.48 9.52 19.56
N ASP A 564 37.80 9.96 18.33
CA ASP A 564 37.10 11.03 17.64
C ASP A 564 35.62 10.71 17.52
N HIS A 565 34.78 11.65 17.91
CA HIS A 565 33.34 11.52 17.89
C HIS A 565 32.78 11.27 16.48
N ARG A 566 33.49 11.71 15.43
CA ARG A 566 33.12 11.50 14.02
C ARG A 566 33.38 10.08 13.52
N VAL A 567 34.20 9.29 14.23
CA VAL A 567 34.69 7.97 13.76
C VAL A 567 34.26 6.84 14.70
N ARG A 568 34.17 7.10 16.01
CA ARG A 568 33.89 6.09 17.03
C ARG A 568 32.53 5.41 16.85
N GLU A 569 32.42 4.20 17.41
CA GLU A 569 31.12 3.55 17.61
C GLU A 569 30.27 4.35 18.62
N ILE A 570 28.97 4.44 18.35
CA ILE A 570 27.99 5.04 19.26
C ILE A 570 27.23 3.92 19.96
N TYR A 571 27.28 3.89 21.29
CA TYR A 571 26.55 2.90 22.07
C TYR A 571 25.09 3.31 22.28
N GLU A 572 24.17 2.34 22.29
CA GLU A 572 22.74 2.60 22.48
C GLU A 572 22.45 3.30 23.81
N ARG A 573 23.22 2.99 24.85
CA ARG A 573 23.10 3.61 26.17
C ARG A 573 23.48 5.10 26.21
N GLU A 574 24.23 5.59 25.23
CA GLU A 574 24.53 7.03 25.13
C GLU A 574 23.30 7.82 24.74
N LEU A 575 22.44 7.25 23.89
CA LEU A 575 21.22 7.88 23.40
C LEU A 575 20.00 7.52 24.24
N PHE A 576 19.92 6.26 24.66
CA PHE A 576 18.80 5.68 25.41
C PHE A 576 19.31 5.01 26.70
N PRO A 577 19.70 5.79 27.72
CA PRO A 577 20.33 5.24 28.94
C PRO A 577 19.40 4.32 29.75
N GLU A 578 18.09 4.57 29.71
CA GLU A 578 17.08 3.80 30.45
C GLU A 578 16.58 2.56 29.69
N ARG A 579 17.05 2.34 28.44
CA ARG A 579 16.62 1.21 27.64
C ARG A 579 17.46 -0.03 27.98
N GLU A 580 16.78 -1.09 28.44
CA GLU A 580 17.42 -2.37 28.68
C GLU A 580 17.62 -3.14 27.37
N LEU A 581 18.89 -3.42 27.05
CA LEU A 581 19.26 -4.22 25.88
C LEU A 581 19.00 -5.72 26.13
N PRO A 582 18.23 -6.39 25.27
CA PRO A 582 18.09 -7.84 25.31
C PRO A 582 19.45 -8.54 25.14
N TYR A 583 19.64 -9.66 25.84
CA TYR A 583 20.87 -10.43 25.74
C TYR A 583 21.08 -10.96 24.31
N GLY A 584 22.25 -10.70 23.73
CA GLY A 584 22.62 -11.13 22.38
C GLY A 584 22.38 -10.11 21.27
N GLN A 585 21.80 -8.94 21.56
CA GLN A 585 21.73 -7.83 20.60
C GLN A 585 23.02 -6.98 20.64
N PRO A 586 23.48 -6.42 19.51
CA PRO A 586 24.60 -5.49 19.49
C PRO A 586 24.28 -4.24 20.32
N ALA A 587 25.21 -3.81 21.16
CA ALA A 587 25.05 -2.61 21.99
C ALA A 587 25.36 -1.29 21.23
N THR A 588 25.70 -1.38 19.95
CA THR A 588 26.13 -0.26 19.10
C THR A 588 25.04 0.07 18.07
N ILE A 589 24.81 1.36 17.85
CA ILE A 589 23.86 1.85 16.84
C ILE A 589 24.61 2.13 15.53
N PRO A 590 24.16 1.58 14.38
CA PRO A 590 24.70 2.00 13.09
C PRO A 590 24.26 3.43 12.75
N VAL A 591 25.19 4.24 12.26
CA VAL A 591 25.00 5.66 11.97
C VAL A 591 25.16 5.91 10.48
N LEU A 592 24.28 6.75 9.92
CA LEU A 592 24.46 7.35 8.60
C LEU A 592 25.40 8.56 8.75
N ASN A 593 26.64 8.40 8.32
CA ASN A 593 27.62 9.49 8.31
C ASN A 593 27.50 10.26 7.00
N LEU A 594 27.44 11.59 7.10
CA LEU A 594 27.44 12.51 5.98
C LEU A 594 28.69 13.40 6.09
N ALA A 595 29.67 13.16 5.23
CA ALA A 595 30.88 13.97 5.13
C ALA A 595 30.75 14.92 3.93
N TYR A 596 30.62 16.21 4.21
CA TYR A 596 30.43 17.25 3.21
C TYR A 596 31.66 18.16 3.12
N TYR A 597 32.24 18.27 1.93
CA TYR A 597 33.44 19.06 1.64
C TYR A 597 33.08 20.17 0.63
N PRO A 598 32.64 21.35 1.08
CA PRO A 598 32.10 22.40 0.20
C PRO A 598 33.13 23.06 -0.72
N ASN A 599 34.41 22.94 -0.39
CA ASN A 599 35.54 23.42 -1.19
C ASN A 599 36.03 22.37 -2.20
N GLU A 600 35.57 21.13 -2.12
CA GLU A 600 35.96 20.05 -3.02
C GLU A 600 34.85 19.75 -4.04
N ARG A 601 35.28 19.37 -5.24
CA ARG A 601 34.39 19.10 -6.37
C ARG A 601 33.67 17.78 -6.18
N GLY A 602 32.34 17.77 -6.32
CA GLY A 602 31.54 16.55 -6.35
C GLY A 602 31.50 15.88 -7.73
N PRO A 603 30.86 14.70 -7.84
CA PRO A 603 30.68 14.00 -9.12
C PRO A 603 29.91 14.84 -10.15
N TYR A 604 30.37 14.79 -11.39
CA TYR A 604 29.84 15.50 -12.57
C TYR A 604 29.78 17.03 -12.42
N ASN A 605 30.57 17.60 -11.51
CA ASN A 605 30.75 19.03 -11.42
C ASN A 605 31.87 19.47 -12.38
N LEU A 606 31.53 20.30 -13.36
CA LEU A 606 32.45 20.84 -14.37
C LEU A 606 32.72 22.34 -14.16
N ASP A 607 32.72 22.79 -12.91
CA ASP A 607 33.06 24.16 -12.57
C ASP A 607 34.57 24.40 -12.66
N ARG A 608 34.92 25.48 -13.35
CA ARG A 608 36.29 25.93 -13.62
C ARG A 608 36.72 27.05 -12.68
N GLU A 609 35.80 27.58 -11.87
CA GLU A 609 36.09 28.62 -10.90
C GLU A 609 36.73 28.03 -9.64
N VAL A 610 38.02 27.70 -9.78
CA VAL A 610 38.88 27.17 -8.71
C VAL A 610 40.01 28.12 -8.35
N ASP A 611 40.54 27.98 -7.14
CA ASP A 611 41.79 28.61 -6.74
C ASP A 611 43.03 27.93 -7.38
N ARG A 612 44.23 28.42 -7.04
CA ARG A 612 45.49 27.87 -7.59
C ARG A 612 45.81 26.44 -7.11
N ASP A 613 45.19 26.01 -6.02
CA ASP A 613 45.36 24.70 -5.40
C ASP A 613 44.31 23.69 -5.87
N GLY A 614 43.30 24.17 -6.61
CA GLY A 614 42.24 23.38 -7.24
C GLY A 614 40.95 23.27 -6.42
N TYR A 615 40.79 24.07 -5.36
CA TYR A 615 39.57 24.12 -4.56
C TYR A 615 38.53 25.05 -5.18
N LEU A 616 37.25 24.70 -5.04
CA LEU A 616 36.13 25.50 -5.51
C LEU A 616 36.09 26.86 -4.82
N LEU A 617 35.87 27.91 -5.63
CA LEU A 617 35.61 29.26 -5.10
C LEU A 617 34.17 29.34 -4.56
N ASN A 618 33.95 30.17 -3.54
CA ASN A 618 32.65 30.40 -2.89
C ASN A 618 31.97 29.13 -2.33
N PRO A 619 32.56 28.47 -1.31
CA PRO A 619 32.00 27.25 -0.71
C PRO A 619 30.59 27.43 -0.13
N SER A 620 30.21 28.66 0.26
CA SER A 620 28.88 28.96 0.82
C SER A 620 27.71 28.78 -0.16
N ASN A 621 27.99 28.80 -1.47
CA ASN A 621 26.97 28.68 -2.52
C ASN A 621 26.87 27.26 -3.07
N ARG A 622 27.67 26.32 -2.54
CA ARG A 622 27.70 24.94 -3.01
C ARG A 622 26.71 24.09 -2.24
N TRP A 623 26.32 22.98 -2.84
CA TRP A 623 25.41 22.02 -2.23
C TRP A 623 25.91 20.58 -2.45
N GLY A 624 25.44 19.65 -1.63
CA GLY A 624 25.61 18.22 -1.82
C GLY A 624 24.32 17.53 -1.37
N GLY A 625 23.86 16.55 -2.14
CA GLY A 625 22.56 15.92 -1.88
C GLY A 625 22.56 14.43 -2.15
N ILE A 626 21.75 13.74 -1.37
CA ILE A 626 21.39 12.33 -1.55
C ILE A 626 19.88 12.21 -1.65
N THR A 627 19.41 11.27 -2.45
CA THR A 627 17.99 10.96 -2.61
C THR A 627 17.73 9.49 -2.36
N ARG A 628 16.51 9.15 -1.95
CA ARG A 628 16.08 7.78 -1.69
C ARG A 628 14.59 7.67 -1.96
N GLN A 629 14.20 6.57 -2.60
CA GLN A 629 12.79 6.20 -2.73
C GLN A 629 12.22 5.77 -1.38
N LEU A 630 11.03 6.28 -1.06
CA LEU A 630 10.25 5.82 0.08
C LEU A 630 9.27 4.75 -0.39
N GLU A 631 9.28 3.60 0.29
CA GLU A 631 8.38 2.47 -0.02
C GLU A 631 6.91 2.81 0.26
N THR A 632 6.67 3.74 1.20
CA THR A 632 5.33 4.23 1.54
C THR A 632 5.17 5.63 0.96
N SER A 633 4.41 5.76 -0.12
CA SER A 633 4.14 7.05 -0.78
C SER A 633 2.97 7.80 -0.18
N ASP A 634 1.96 7.11 0.37
CA ASP A 634 0.79 7.72 1.01
C ASP A 634 1.05 8.00 2.50
N PHE A 635 1.55 9.20 2.79
CA PHE A 635 1.84 9.64 4.16
C PHE A 635 0.59 9.88 5.00
N GLU A 636 -0.56 10.21 4.38
CA GLU A 636 -1.81 10.42 5.11
C GLU A 636 -2.31 9.09 5.67
N THR A 637 -2.43 8.07 4.82
CA THR A 637 -2.88 6.73 5.23
C THR A 637 -1.89 6.08 6.19
N ALA A 638 -0.59 6.31 6.01
CA ALA A 638 0.45 5.82 6.92
C ALA A 638 0.59 6.65 8.21
N ASN A 639 -0.12 7.78 8.32
CA ASN A 639 -0.07 8.69 9.46
C ASN A 639 1.35 9.14 9.83
N ILE A 640 2.16 9.52 8.83
CA ILE A 640 3.53 10.00 9.05
C ILE A 640 3.48 11.47 9.46
N ALA A 641 3.99 11.79 10.65
CA ALA A 641 3.88 13.13 11.24
C ALA A 641 5.21 13.89 11.37
N TYR A 642 6.33 13.20 11.56
CA TYR A 642 7.63 13.84 11.81
C TYR A 642 8.79 13.03 11.26
N ILE A 643 9.87 13.73 10.93
CA ILE A 643 11.20 13.14 10.72
C ILE A 643 11.95 13.31 12.04
N GLU A 644 12.34 12.19 12.65
CA GLU A 644 13.19 12.18 13.83
C GLU A 644 14.60 11.75 13.45
N PHE A 645 15.60 12.52 13.88
CA PHE A 645 17.00 12.15 13.76
C PHE A 645 17.80 12.72 14.92
N TRP A 646 18.89 12.02 15.23
CA TRP A 646 19.85 12.42 16.24
C TRP A 646 21.14 12.84 15.54
N LEU A 647 21.40 14.15 15.54
CA LEU A 647 22.63 14.70 14.98
C LEU A 647 23.62 14.94 16.12
N MET A 648 24.82 14.37 15.98
CA MET A 648 25.94 14.71 16.85
C MET A 648 26.31 16.17 16.63
N ASP A 649 26.45 16.94 17.71
CA ASP A 649 26.87 18.34 17.63
C ASP A 649 28.23 18.44 16.93
N PRO A 650 28.28 18.98 15.68
CA PRO A 650 29.52 19.05 14.92
C PRO A 650 30.49 20.09 15.49
N PHE A 651 30.03 20.94 16.43
CA PHE A 651 30.82 22.00 17.07
C PHE A 651 31.30 21.63 18.47
N ALA A 652 31.11 20.39 18.92
CA ALA A 652 31.50 19.95 20.26
C ALA A 652 32.99 20.21 20.62
N GLY A 653 33.86 20.35 19.61
CA GLY A 653 35.28 20.72 19.77
C GLY A 653 35.61 22.21 19.60
N ASP A 654 34.67 23.05 19.13
CA ASP A 654 34.88 24.49 18.90
C ASP A 654 34.65 25.29 20.19
N THR A 655 35.70 25.41 20.99
CA THR A 655 35.67 26.20 22.23
C THR A 655 35.61 27.72 22.00
N LEU A 656 35.81 28.20 20.76
CA LEU A 656 35.88 29.63 20.40
C LEU A 656 34.61 30.14 19.70
N ALA A 657 33.65 29.27 19.38
CA ALA A 657 32.37 29.59 18.73
C ALA A 657 32.51 30.42 17.43
N ASN A 658 33.55 30.15 16.64
CA ASN A 658 33.84 30.90 15.42
C ASN A 658 33.12 30.32 14.18
N LEU A 659 32.58 29.10 14.29
CA LEU A 659 31.91 28.43 13.18
C LEU A 659 30.41 28.80 13.14
N THR A 660 29.97 29.39 12.03
CA THR A 660 28.57 29.79 11.81
C THR A 660 27.67 28.66 11.30
N GLY A 661 28.25 27.49 11.01
CA GLY A 661 27.54 26.31 10.48
C GLY A 661 27.09 26.45 9.03
N GLY A 662 26.13 25.60 8.65
CA GLY A 662 25.50 25.57 7.32
C GLY A 662 24.07 25.04 7.42
N ASP A 663 23.38 24.94 6.29
CA ASP A 663 21.96 24.57 6.24
C ASP A 663 21.75 23.12 5.79
N LEU A 664 20.82 22.42 6.44
CA LEU A 664 20.38 21.07 6.07
C LEU A 664 18.92 21.12 5.61
N TYR A 665 18.67 20.66 4.39
CA TYR A 665 17.35 20.64 3.78
C TYR A 665 16.82 19.21 3.64
N PHE A 666 15.55 19.02 3.98
CA PHE A 666 14.81 17.78 3.72
C PHE A 666 13.73 18.05 2.68
N HIS A 667 13.96 17.59 1.45
CA HIS A 667 12.94 17.61 0.41
C HIS A 667 12.11 16.32 0.52
N LEU A 668 10.79 16.46 0.58
CA LEU A 668 9.83 15.35 0.63
C LEU A 668 8.78 15.56 -0.45
N GLY A 669 8.39 14.48 -1.11
CA GLY A 669 7.40 14.49 -2.19
C GLY A 669 8.01 14.07 -3.53
N GLU A 670 7.53 14.69 -4.61
CA GLU A 670 7.98 14.39 -5.97
C GLU A 670 9.29 15.11 -6.26
N ILE A 671 10.38 14.35 -6.33
CA ILE A 671 11.73 14.85 -6.58
C ILE A 671 12.21 14.28 -7.90
N SER A 672 12.97 15.06 -8.67
CA SER A 672 13.56 14.58 -9.92
C SER A 672 14.59 13.48 -9.66
N GLU A 673 14.48 12.38 -10.40
CA GLU A 673 15.47 11.30 -10.44
C GLU A 673 16.56 11.53 -11.50
N ASP A 674 16.45 12.61 -12.29
CA ASP A 674 17.37 12.93 -13.38
C ASP A 674 18.63 13.66 -12.85
N VAL A 675 19.61 12.87 -12.39
CA VAL A 675 20.85 13.35 -11.77
C VAL A 675 21.71 14.16 -12.75
N LEU A 676 21.80 13.68 -14.00
CA LEU A 676 22.48 14.34 -15.10
C LEU A 676 21.45 14.91 -16.06
N ARG A 677 20.86 16.04 -15.67
CA ARG A 677 19.65 16.60 -16.28
C ARG A 677 19.74 16.72 -17.80
N ASP A 678 19.29 15.68 -18.50
CA ASP A 678 19.22 15.59 -19.96
C ASP A 678 17.88 15.02 -20.45
N GLY A 679 16.97 14.69 -19.52
CA GLY A 679 15.64 14.17 -19.78
C GLY A 679 15.61 12.69 -20.15
N LYS A 680 16.76 12.01 -20.13
CA LYS A 680 16.90 10.61 -20.54
C LYS A 680 17.19 9.71 -19.36
N LYS A 681 16.73 8.47 -19.49
CA LYS A 681 17.00 7.43 -18.51
C LYS A 681 18.34 6.78 -18.84
N PHE A 682 19.32 6.99 -17.99
CA PHE A 682 20.58 6.28 -18.06
C PHE A 682 20.54 5.00 -17.22
N PHE A 683 21.14 3.93 -17.76
CA PHE A 683 21.37 2.69 -17.03
C PHE A 683 22.59 1.97 -17.61
N GLU A 684 23.58 1.70 -16.77
CA GLU A 684 24.89 1.16 -17.15
C GLU A 684 24.83 -0.16 -17.91
N ASN A 685 23.93 -1.06 -17.48
CA ASN A 685 23.77 -2.36 -18.10
C ASN A 685 23.16 -2.31 -19.51
N GLY A 686 22.68 -1.15 -19.96
CA GLY A 686 22.23 -0.90 -21.33
C GLY A 686 23.34 -0.57 -22.31
N LEU A 687 24.57 -0.32 -21.84
CA LEU A 687 25.68 0.03 -22.71
C LEU A 687 26.11 -1.17 -23.58
N PRO A 688 26.37 -0.93 -24.88
CA PRO A 688 26.67 -2.01 -25.82
C PRO A 688 28.07 -2.56 -25.58
N ILE A 689 28.16 -3.84 -25.23
CA ILE A 689 29.44 -4.55 -25.08
C ILE A 689 30.19 -4.73 -26.41
N ASN A 690 29.49 -4.68 -27.54
CA ASN A 690 30.06 -4.87 -28.87
C ASN A 690 30.57 -3.57 -29.52
N GLY A 691 30.50 -2.43 -28.80
CA GLY A 691 30.92 -1.12 -29.32
C GLY A 691 30.03 -0.56 -30.42
N ASP A 692 28.77 -0.99 -30.49
CA ASP A 692 27.79 -0.49 -31.48
C ASP A 692 27.36 0.94 -31.14
N SER A 693 27.88 1.91 -31.89
CA SER A 693 27.54 3.33 -31.71
C SER A 693 26.08 3.66 -32.06
N SER A 694 25.38 2.77 -32.77
CA SER A 694 23.96 2.97 -33.09
C SER A 694 23.03 2.62 -31.92
N ALA A 695 23.52 1.90 -30.91
CA ALA A 695 22.80 1.53 -29.70
C ALA A 695 22.86 2.60 -28.59
N VAL A 696 23.64 3.66 -28.79
CA VAL A 696 23.80 4.77 -27.85
C VAL A 696 23.44 6.11 -28.51
N GLU A 697 23.15 7.09 -27.67
CA GLU A 697 22.92 8.46 -28.08
C GLU A 697 23.80 9.40 -27.25
N GLN A 698 24.33 10.43 -27.89
CA GLN A 698 25.20 11.40 -27.24
C GLN A 698 24.40 12.56 -26.67
N THR A 699 24.60 12.87 -25.39
CA THR A 699 24.08 14.08 -24.70
C THR A 699 25.24 15.03 -24.38
N ILE A 700 24.98 16.17 -23.72
CA ILE A 700 26.07 17.03 -23.26
C ILE A 700 26.95 16.35 -22.19
N TRP A 701 26.38 15.41 -21.45
CA TRP A 701 27.05 14.73 -20.35
C TRP A 701 27.83 13.49 -20.79
N GLY A 702 27.36 12.77 -21.81
CA GLY A 702 28.04 11.57 -22.30
C GLY A 702 27.20 10.72 -23.24
N LEU A 703 27.17 9.41 -23.02
CA LEU A 703 26.49 8.42 -23.85
C LEU A 703 25.36 7.73 -23.08
N THR A 704 24.14 7.85 -23.57
CA THR A 704 22.95 7.20 -23.01
C THR A 704 22.50 6.03 -23.90
N PRO A 705 22.18 4.84 -23.34
CA PRO A 705 21.62 3.73 -24.11
C PRO A 705 20.30 4.11 -24.82
N ARG A 706 20.10 3.62 -26.04
CA ARG A 706 18.84 3.79 -26.79
C ARG A 706 17.83 2.68 -26.50
N HIS A 707 18.28 1.50 -26.11
CA HIS A 707 17.38 0.38 -25.81
C HIS A 707 16.64 0.63 -24.50
N GLN A 708 15.45 0.03 -24.35
CA GLN A 708 14.69 0.08 -23.11
C GLN A 708 15.32 -0.83 -22.06
N SER A 709 15.24 -0.44 -20.79
CA SER A 709 15.73 -1.28 -19.69
C SER A 709 14.75 -2.42 -19.43
N SER A 710 15.17 -3.66 -19.72
CA SER A 710 14.38 -4.86 -19.44
C SER A 710 14.72 -5.48 -18.09
N LEU A 711 15.97 -5.45 -17.63
CA LEU A 711 16.35 -5.98 -16.31
C LEU A 711 17.56 -5.18 -15.82
N TYR A 712 17.62 -4.85 -14.53
CA TYR A 712 18.81 -4.24 -13.93
C TYR A 712 19.81 -5.34 -13.53
N GLY A 713 20.64 -5.74 -14.49
CA GLY A 713 21.70 -6.70 -14.28
C GLY A 713 22.75 -6.60 -15.38
N PHE A 714 24.02 -6.59 -14.98
CA PHE A 714 25.14 -6.56 -15.92
C PHE A 714 25.20 -7.84 -16.75
N ASP A 715 25.60 -7.71 -18.02
CA ASP A 715 25.85 -8.87 -18.87
C ASP A 715 27.08 -9.64 -18.35
N ASN A 716 26.99 -10.97 -18.35
CA ASN A 716 28.05 -11.88 -17.95
C ASN A 716 28.61 -12.69 -19.14
N SER A 717 28.18 -12.40 -20.37
CA SER A 717 28.58 -13.10 -21.59
C SER A 717 30.10 -13.06 -21.85
N LEU A 718 30.75 -11.94 -21.53
CA LEU A 718 32.22 -11.74 -21.59
C LEU A 718 32.87 -11.67 -20.20
N GLY A 719 32.19 -12.15 -19.16
CA GLY A 719 32.69 -12.11 -17.78
C GLY A 719 33.05 -10.70 -17.31
N ALA A 720 34.24 -10.52 -16.73
CA ALA A 720 34.69 -9.24 -16.17
C ALA A 720 34.86 -8.13 -17.22
N GLU A 721 35.06 -8.47 -18.50
CA GLU A 721 35.25 -7.49 -19.57
C GLU A 721 33.93 -6.79 -19.93
N ALA A 722 32.82 -7.54 -19.99
CA ALA A 722 31.48 -6.96 -20.16
C ALA A 722 31.16 -5.96 -19.05
N ARG A 723 31.40 -6.34 -17.78
CA ARG A 723 31.20 -5.42 -16.65
C ARG A 723 32.07 -4.18 -16.76
N ARG A 724 33.35 -4.30 -17.12
CA ARG A 724 34.24 -3.14 -17.27
C ARG A 724 33.77 -2.13 -18.33
N LEU A 725 33.06 -2.59 -19.36
CA LEU A 725 32.51 -1.72 -20.41
C LEU A 725 31.17 -1.09 -20.02
N GLN A 726 30.45 -1.66 -19.05
CA GLN A 726 29.13 -1.21 -18.61
C GLN A 726 29.20 -0.37 -17.33
N ASP A 727 30.01 -0.77 -16.35
CA ASP A 727 30.25 -0.11 -15.06
C ASP A 727 31.22 1.07 -15.23
N VAL A 728 30.69 2.19 -15.71
CA VAL A 728 31.46 3.37 -16.15
C VAL A 728 30.88 4.70 -15.64
N GLY A 729 29.92 4.66 -14.72
CA GLY A 729 29.27 5.85 -14.17
C GLY A 729 28.05 6.31 -14.96
N LEU A 730 27.37 7.35 -14.45
CA LEU A 730 26.11 7.90 -14.96
C LEU A 730 26.22 8.57 -16.34
N ASN A 731 27.43 8.90 -16.79
CA ASN A 731 27.66 9.51 -18.10
C ASN A 731 27.90 8.48 -19.23
N GLY A 732 28.05 7.19 -18.91
CA GLY A 732 28.31 6.14 -19.89
C GLY A 732 29.70 6.21 -20.55
N LEU A 733 30.66 6.90 -19.94
CA LEU A 733 32.02 7.09 -20.46
C LEU A 733 33.04 6.62 -19.43
N ASN A 734 34.03 5.84 -19.85
CA ASN A 734 35.17 5.60 -18.96
C ASN A 734 36.10 6.84 -18.92
N SER A 735 36.93 6.96 -17.88
CA SER A 735 37.79 8.14 -17.68
C SER A 735 38.75 8.47 -18.86
N GLU A 736 39.09 7.49 -19.71
CA GLU A 736 39.89 7.76 -20.92
C GLU A 736 39.06 8.31 -22.08
N GLN A 737 37.80 7.88 -22.20
CA GLN A 737 36.84 8.44 -23.15
C GLN A 737 36.41 9.85 -22.73
N GLU A 738 36.25 10.11 -21.42
CA GLU A 738 35.95 11.45 -20.91
C GLU A 738 36.98 12.47 -21.36
N LYS A 739 38.28 12.18 -21.23
CA LYS A 739 39.36 13.09 -21.68
C LYS A 739 39.26 13.50 -23.15
N GLN A 740 38.63 12.68 -23.99
CA GLN A 740 38.44 12.92 -25.42
C GLN A 740 37.08 13.54 -25.74
N PHE A 741 36.10 13.41 -24.83
CA PHE A 741 34.75 13.87 -25.05
C PHE A 741 34.69 15.41 -24.97
N PRO A 742 34.02 16.10 -25.90
CA PRO A 742 34.15 17.56 -26.05
C PRO A 742 33.92 18.36 -24.78
N THR A 743 32.90 18.00 -24.00
CA THR A 743 32.53 18.67 -22.75
C THR A 743 33.64 18.65 -21.70
N TYR A 744 34.23 17.47 -21.46
CA TYR A 744 35.28 17.28 -20.45
C TYR A 744 36.65 17.74 -20.97
N ALA A 745 36.93 17.55 -22.27
CA ALA A 745 38.12 18.08 -22.91
C ALA A 745 38.18 19.61 -22.80
N GLN A 746 37.07 20.30 -23.08
CA GLN A 746 36.97 21.75 -22.88
C GLN A 746 37.16 22.15 -21.42
N TYR A 747 36.52 21.42 -20.49
CA TYR A 747 36.72 21.63 -19.06
C TYR A 747 38.21 21.54 -18.65
N LEU A 748 38.93 20.52 -19.14
CA LEU A 748 40.36 20.34 -18.86
C LEU A 748 41.21 21.46 -19.46
N GLU A 749 40.93 21.89 -20.69
CA GLU A 749 41.63 23.00 -21.36
C GLU A 749 41.46 24.33 -20.59
N GLU A 750 40.29 24.55 -19.98
CA GLU A 750 40.01 25.75 -19.21
C GLU A 750 40.51 25.68 -17.76
N LEU A 751 40.56 24.48 -17.17
CA LEU A 751 41.00 24.25 -15.78
C LEU A 751 42.52 24.33 -15.65
N GLN A 752 43.27 23.64 -16.51
CA GLN A 752 44.73 23.54 -16.43
C GLN A 752 45.46 24.90 -16.29
N PRO A 753 45.14 25.95 -17.07
CA PRO A 753 45.83 27.25 -16.96
C PRO A 753 45.53 28.01 -15.65
N ARG A 754 44.52 27.60 -14.87
CA ARG A 754 44.16 28.23 -13.58
C ARG A 754 44.95 27.65 -12.40
N LEU A 755 45.49 26.43 -12.56
CA LEU A 755 46.19 25.70 -11.53
C LEU A 755 47.68 26.08 -11.47
N SER A 756 48.31 25.93 -10.30
CA SER A 756 49.76 26.05 -10.19
C SER A 756 50.49 24.85 -10.80
N ASP A 757 51.73 25.02 -11.26
CA ASP A 757 52.55 23.92 -11.80
C ASP A 757 52.72 22.77 -10.79
N ALA A 758 52.83 23.09 -9.50
CA ALA A 758 52.93 22.11 -8.41
C ALA A 758 51.61 21.34 -8.23
N THR A 759 50.48 22.05 -8.29
CA THR A 759 49.14 21.45 -8.22
C THR A 759 48.90 20.50 -9.40
N LEU A 760 49.28 20.91 -10.62
CA LEU A 760 49.17 20.08 -11.82
C LEU A 760 50.02 18.81 -11.73
N ALA A 761 51.25 18.91 -11.21
CA ALA A 761 52.09 17.74 -11.00
C ALA A 761 51.45 16.75 -10.02
N ARG A 762 50.95 17.25 -8.88
CA ARG A 762 50.22 16.45 -7.88
C ARG A 762 48.97 15.79 -8.49
N MET A 763 48.16 16.55 -9.21
CA MET A 763 46.93 16.04 -9.82
C MET A 763 47.22 14.99 -10.90
N ARG A 764 48.32 15.09 -11.66
CA ARG A 764 48.69 14.06 -12.64
C ARG A 764 49.06 12.73 -11.99
N GLU A 765 49.60 12.74 -10.78
CA GLU A 765 49.92 11.53 -10.01
C GLU A 765 48.68 10.91 -9.34
N ASP A 766 47.72 11.74 -8.94
CA ASP A 766 46.46 11.28 -8.33
C ASP A 766 45.46 10.80 -9.38
N ALA A 767 45.12 9.50 -9.31
CA ALA A 767 44.20 8.83 -10.20
C ALA A 767 42.74 9.33 -10.13
N HIS A 768 42.35 10.04 -9.06
CA HIS A 768 41.01 10.60 -8.82
C HIS A 768 40.98 12.12 -8.98
N SER A 769 42.09 12.73 -9.42
CA SER A 769 42.11 14.17 -9.66
C SER A 769 41.23 14.54 -10.86
N PRO A 770 40.80 15.81 -10.95
CA PRO A 770 40.08 16.32 -12.13
C PRO A 770 40.80 16.12 -13.47
N ILE A 771 42.12 15.89 -13.48
CA ILE A 771 42.91 15.68 -14.70
C ILE A 771 42.84 14.23 -15.18
N ASN A 772 42.78 13.28 -14.25
CA ASN A 772 42.74 11.85 -14.54
C ASN A 772 41.32 11.28 -14.57
N ASP A 773 40.42 11.91 -13.83
CA ASP A 773 38.99 11.61 -13.73
C ASP A 773 38.18 12.93 -13.90
N PRO A 774 37.97 13.38 -15.15
CA PRO A 774 37.28 14.63 -15.43
C PRO A 774 35.85 14.67 -14.89
N ALA A 775 35.09 13.57 -14.94
CA ALA A 775 33.75 13.52 -14.38
C ALA A 775 33.73 13.39 -12.85
N GLY A 776 34.74 12.78 -12.24
CA GLY A 776 34.78 12.63 -10.78
C GLY A 776 33.86 11.50 -10.27
N ASP A 777 33.68 10.46 -11.08
CA ASP A 777 32.81 9.31 -10.78
C ASP A 777 33.59 8.02 -10.55
N ARG A 778 34.92 8.08 -10.55
CA ARG A 778 35.77 6.92 -10.28
C ARG A 778 35.58 6.43 -8.86
N PHE A 779 35.11 5.19 -8.73
CA PHE A 779 34.96 4.55 -7.42
C PHE A 779 36.32 4.21 -6.78
N ARG A 780 36.50 4.66 -5.53
CA ARG A 780 37.62 4.29 -4.68
C ARG A 780 37.12 3.47 -3.50
N HIS A 781 37.52 2.20 -3.43
CA HIS A 781 37.16 1.38 -2.28
C HIS A 781 37.82 1.91 -1.00
N TYR A 782 37.08 1.92 0.11
CA TYR A 782 37.55 2.45 1.42
C TYR A 782 38.67 1.60 2.05
N ARG A 783 38.97 0.43 1.47
CA ARG A 783 40.16 -0.37 1.73
C ARG A 783 40.98 -0.51 0.46
N GLY A 784 42.30 -0.38 0.58
CA GLY A 784 43.22 -0.56 -0.53
C GLY A 784 44.65 -0.29 -0.10
N GLU A 785 45.61 -0.73 -0.91
CA GLU A 785 47.04 -0.61 -0.56
C GLU A 785 47.49 0.84 -0.35
N GLU A 786 46.85 1.80 -1.02
CA GLU A 786 47.15 3.23 -0.83
C GLU A 786 46.51 3.82 0.43
N GLN A 787 45.31 3.35 0.81
CA GLN A 787 44.57 3.83 1.97
C GLN A 787 45.04 3.15 3.26
N ASP A 788 45.58 1.93 3.15
CA ASP A 788 46.05 1.13 4.29
C ASP A 788 47.51 1.47 4.68
N ARG A 789 48.26 2.16 3.80
CA ARG A 789 49.63 2.67 4.01
C ARG A 789 49.62 4.03 4.69
#